data_AF-A0A813K198-F1
#
_entry.id   AF-A0A813K198-F1
#
_cell.length_a   1.000
_cell.length_b   1.000
_cell.length_c   1.000
_cell.angle_alpha   90.00
_cell.angle_beta   90.00
_cell.angle_gamma   90.00
#
_symmetry.space_group_name_H-M   'P 1'
#
loop_
_entity.id
_entity.type
_entity.pdbx_description
1 polymer ?
#
loop_
_entity_poly.entity_id
_entity_poly.type
_entity_poly.pdbx_seq_one_letter_code
_entity_poly.pdbx_strand_id
1 'polypeptide(L)'
;MCPRGSFWRCKAATEQRWQLRSSNKSNSNNDDDNSDDNDTWARSFPGFRSSRRGTKSSTSAVVATVRCVYHDEEACSLEYMTAVKDEVGNSRQCLRTALVSFSSLVQSGPPLEKRALRLRELQDLRSLIEDRCVGESWHDQENGKQLRAEDVNLYHLNHFLICPSTVPEGVLMYCPCVDTARARGQAMAQSDSNSAMADQTVGEGEVTGVRGVDGQKWLIVKVCKGRFMKKRGNILIEGHISGRCEDVRPNSVSLSYQEVLRYSNGLLPEAVAPNWFCSHWWGEAVLDFIKCCEKHAATHRLGAESAYWVCAYANRQHELGVDLGSDPMQSSFLKAMEVSEGVLLILDPEATPFQRIWCCFEEGIVSLAQRDALPAASDCHGRETLQRLAARDGQEGRKSALQLDIATVDCFPIELVSKGLRVKITDARASQVSDKMQILNAFAGRQIDDLNAQPNCDHPTLRQVDTTLRGNFAVAAWRAALEQGLDTSEGSELPLEVALREDVSRRELELNLQGVAKQHDLSTLCKAVEPLKNLTRWRLDLSHCQITSTADLGRSLETLINLQQLIVDLKWCKGLTSIAELARSLEALTNLQQLSVEVACCSGLTSIAELGRSLEALTNLQKLSMDLSVCEGLTSIAELGGSLEALTNLQELTVNLAYCEGLRSIAELGRSLEALQNLQQLSVNLSGRKGLRSIEKFACSLGALTNLQQLSVTFKCCKGLTSIAELARSLEALTNLQQLSVNLAMCNGLTSIAELGGSLEALTNLQELTVALIGCTGLTSIAEFWRSLGALTNLQQLTVDLRRCEGLTSIAELGRSLEALTNLQQLSVDLRDCSGLPPRLQCWFDSKAKLISALAA
;
A
#
# COMPACT_ATOMS: atom_id res chain seq x y z
N MET A 1 58.94 34.09 -28.36
CA MET A 1 58.89 35.43 -27.75
C MET A 1 57.88 35.41 -26.62
N CYS A 2 58.32 35.70 -25.40
CA CYS A 2 57.47 35.94 -24.23
C CYS A 2 57.73 37.40 -23.81
N PRO A 3 56.76 38.13 -23.22
CA PRO A 3 56.76 38.24 -21.75
C PRO A 3 55.33 38.36 -21.11
N ARG A 4 55.07 37.67 -19.99
CA ARG A 4 55.05 38.11 -18.55
C ARG A 4 53.77 38.88 -18.14
N GLY A 5 53.14 38.66 -16.98
CA GLY A 5 53.47 37.91 -15.77
C GLY A 5 52.21 37.69 -14.87
N SER A 6 52.11 36.62 -14.06
CA SER A 6 52.68 36.36 -12.70
C SER A 6 51.88 37.02 -11.57
N PHE A 7 51.59 36.45 -10.39
CA PHE A 7 51.71 35.12 -9.73
C PHE A 7 51.14 35.30 -8.31
N TRP A 8 50.59 34.24 -7.66
CA TRP A 8 50.68 33.84 -6.22
C TRP A 8 49.84 32.54 -6.08
N ARG A 9 50.38 31.30 -6.13
CA ARG A 9 50.96 30.40 -5.08
C ARG A 9 50.11 30.30 -3.80
N CYS A 10 49.76 29.14 -3.21
CA CYS A 10 50.55 27.93 -2.87
C CYS A 10 49.64 26.68 -2.61
N LYS A 11 49.96 25.49 -3.17
CA LYS A 11 50.45 24.20 -2.54
C LYS A 11 49.38 23.35 -1.81
N ALA A 12 49.32 22.01 -1.86
CA ALA A 12 50.21 20.89 -2.28
C ALA A 12 49.34 19.68 -2.74
N ALA A 13 49.63 18.85 -3.76
CA ALA A 13 50.70 17.83 -3.95
C ALA A 13 50.69 16.74 -2.84
N THR A 14 50.67 15.41 -3.06
CA THR A 14 51.15 14.59 -4.21
C THR A 14 50.72 13.10 -4.08
N GLU A 15 50.43 12.46 -5.23
CA GLU A 15 50.88 11.13 -5.76
C GLU A 15 51.00 9.86 -4.88
N GLN A 16 50.99 8.61 -5.37
CA GLN A 16 50.44 7.83 -6.50
C GLN A 16 51.06 6.41 -6.40
N ARG A 17 50.31 5.35 -6.78
CA ARG A 17 50.73 3.97 -7.21
C ARG A 17 51.46 3.07 -6.18
N TRP A 18 51.16 1.77 -6.05
CA TRP A 18 51.37 0.69 -7.04
C TRP A 18 50.53 -0.58 -6.73
N GLN A 19 50.25 -1.37 -7.78
CA GLN A 19 49.69 -2.72 -7.75
C GLN A 19 50.72 -3.77 -7.26
N LEU A 20 50.28 -4.86 -6.60
CA LEU A 20 50.51 -6.27 -6.99
C LEU A 20 49.93 -7.30 -6.01
N ARG A 21 49.58 -8.45 -6.58
CA ARG A 21 49.09 -9.71 -6.01
C ARG A 21 50.00 -10.28 -4.91
N SER A 22 49.43 -10.98 -3.92
CA SER A 22 49.47 -12.46 -3.79
C SER A 22 49.34 -12.96 -2.34
N SER A 23 48.41 -13.91 -2.15
CA SER A 23 48.54 -15.19 -1.42
C SER A 23 48.86 -15.26 0.08
N ASN A 24 47.92 -15.91 0.78
CA ASN A 24 48.05 -17.06 1.68
C ASN A 24 48.73 -16.96 3.06
N LYS A 25 48.03 -17.63 4.01
CA LYS A 25 48.51 -18.32 5.23
C LYS A 25 48.95 -17.39 6.37
N SER A 26 48.86 -17.73 7.64
CA SER A 26 48.12 -18.71 8.45
C SER A 26 48.69 -18.54 9.86
N ASN A 27 47.84 -18.67 10.88
CA ASN A 27 48.17 -19.15 12.22
C ASN A 27 49.12 -18.36 13.17
N SER A 28 48.53 -18.17 14.36
CA SER A 28 49.01 -18.59 15.69
C SER A 28 49.92 -17.67 16.49
N ASN A 29 49.31 -17.20 17.58
CA ASN A 29 49.68 -17.41 18.99
C ASN A 29 50.75 -16.54 19.66
N ASN A 30 50.29 -16.00 20.81
CA ASN A 30 50.96 -15.92 22.11
C ASN A 30 52.04 -14.82 22.27
N ASP A 31 52.20 -14.13 23.39
CA ASP A 31 51.62 -14.17 24.73
C ASP A 31 52.01 -12.85 25.46
N ASP A 32 51.31 -12.59 26.58
CA ASP A 32 51.76 -11.93 27.82
C ASP A 32 51.69 -10.40 28.10
N ASP A 33 51.15 -10.16 29.30
CA ASP A 33 51.35 -9.10 30.30
C ASP A 33 50.80 -7.68 30.07
N ASN A 34 49.75 -7.29 30.81
CA ASN A 34 49.87 -6.73 32.18
C ASN A 34 48.56 -6.07 32.70
N SER A 35 48.28 -6.36 33.98
CA SER A 35 47.70 -5.50 35.05
C SER A 35 46.35 -4.77 34.90
N ASP A 36 45.39 -5.24 35.71
CA ASP A 36 44.69 -4.54 36.81
C ASP A 36 43.87 -3.25 36.63
N ASP A 37 42.72 -3.31 37.31
CA ASP A 37 41.99 -2.27 38.06
C ASP A 37 40.76 -1.53 37.47
N ASN A 38 39.61 -1.97 37.99
CA ASN A 38 38.56 -1.22 38.68
C ASN A 38 37.77 -0.10 37.97
N ASP A 39 36.50 -0.43 37.71
CA ASP A 39 35.31 0.08 38.40
C ASP A 39 35.30 1.50 39.02
N THR A 40 34.11 2.14 38.85
CA THR A 40 33.42 3.02 39.81
C THR A 40 33.80 4.51 39.97
N TRP A 41 32.91 5.45 39.60
CA TRP A 41 31.92 6.10 40.51
C TRP A 41 31.25 7.39 39.98
N ALA A 42 30.07 7.61 40.55
CA ALA A 42 29.17 8.73 40.37
C ALA A 42 29.45 9.93 41.29
N ARG A 43 28.71 11.02 41.00
CA ARG A 43 28.20 12.12 41.86
C ARG A 43 28.92 13.47 41.76
N SER A 44 28.13 14.54 41.60
CA SER A 44 27.83 15.50 42.70
C SER A 44 26.72 16.51 42.35
N PHE A 45 25.76 16.64 43.27
CA PHE A 45 24.75 17.71 43.45
C PHE A 45 25.33 18.87 44.31
N PRO A 46 24.64 20.03 44.42
CA PRO A 46 23.90 20.36 45.67
C PRO A 46 22.60 21.19 45.39
N GLY A 47 21.56 21.35 46.22
CA GLY A 47 21.22 20.98 47.61
C GLY A 47 20.36 22.10 48.26
N PHE A 48 19.24 21.76 48.93
CA PHE A 48 18.58 22.37 50.14
C PHE A 48 17.07 21.95 50.23
N ARG A 49 16.65 20.96 51.05
CA ARG A 49 16.07 20.99 52.45
C ARG A 49 14.83 21.92 52.62
N SER A 50 13.69 21.52 53.21
CA SER A 50 13.48 20.80 54.49
C SER A 50 12.02 20.27 54.73
N SER A 51 11.90 19.16 55.51
CA SER A 51 10.88 18.73 56.52
C SER A 51 9.35 18.92 56.32
N ARG A 52 8.37 18.12 56.80
CA ARG A 52 8.22 17.08 57.86
C ARG A 52 6.75 16.55 57.83
N ARG A 53 6.51 15.27 58.21
CA ARG A 53 5.21 14.62 58.65
C ARG A 53 4.07 14.57 57.60
N GLY A 54 3.16 13.59 57.51
CA GLY A 54 2.79 12.37 58.24
C GLY A 54 1.49 11.84 57.59
N THR A 55 1.31 10.52 57.57
CA THR A 55 0.11 9.69 57.23
C THR A 55 -1.24 10.37 56.92
N LYS A 56 -1.91 9.99 55.81
CA LYS A 56 -3.21 9.24 55.76
C LYS A 56 -3.80 9.17 54.34
N SER A 57 -4.60 8.13 54.15
CA SER A 57 -5.42 7.71 53.00
C SER A 57 -6.25 8.79 52.30
N SER A 58 -6.46 8.62 50.98
CA SER A 58 -7.80 8.41 50.38
C SER A 58 -7.75 8.44 48.85
N THR A 59 -8.36 7.43 48.24
CA THR A 59 -8.79 7.33 46.84
C THR A 59 -9.63 8.52 46.38
N SER A 60 -9.41 8.99 45.14
CA SER A 60 -10.35 9.83 44.39
C SER A 60 -10.37 9.37 42.93
N ALA A 61 -11.56 8.95 42.48
CA ALA A 61 -11.88 8.62 41.10
C ALA A 61 -11.94 9.88 40.22
N VAL A 62 -11.59 9.76 38.94
CA VAL A 62 -11.89 10.74 37.90
C VAL A 62 -12.77 10.04 36.86
N VAL A 63 -13.98 10.55 36.72
CA VAL A 63 -15.02 10.13 35.76
C VAL A 63 -14.72 10.80 34.42
N ALA A 64 -14.68 10.01 33.34
CA ALA A 64 -14.65 10.53 31.97
C ALA A 64 -16.02 10.27 31.31
N THR A 65 -16.67 11.35 30.90
CA THR A 65 -18.00 11.39 30.28
C THR A 65 -17.88 11.13 28.78
N VAL A 66 -18.52 10.08 28.26
CA VAL A 66 -18.75 9.88 26.83
C VAL A 66 -20.18 10.31 26.49
N ARG A 67 -20.34 11.29 25.60
CA ARG A 67 -21.62 11.70 25.01
C ARG A 67 -21.94 10.76 23.85
N CYS A 68 -22.97 9.93 23.98
CA CYS A 68 -23.65 9.30 22.85
C CYS A 68 -24.74 10.24 22.31
N VAL A 69 -24.75 10.43 20.99
CA VAL A 69 -25.87 10.97 20.23
C VAL A 69 -26.35 9.83 19.34
N TYR A 70 -27.49 9.23 19.67
CA TYR A 70 -28.54 8.78 18.74
C TYR A 70 -29.73 8.22 19.56
N HIS A 71 -30.87 8.87 19.36
CA HIS A 71 -32.27 8.48 19.64
C HIS A 71 -32.62 7.12 18.98
N ASP A 72 -33.56 6.26 19.40
CA ASP A 72 -34.65 6.27 20.38
C ASP A 72 -35.03 4.78 20.69
N GLU A 73 -35.57 4.56 21.90
CA GLU A 73 -36.50 3.49 22.36
C GLU A 73 -36.07 1.99 22.27
N GLU A 74 -36.12 1.14 23.30
CA GLU A 74 -36.81 1.14 24.60
C GLU A 74 -36.10 0.19 25.60
N ALA A 75 -36.36 0.41 26.89
CA ALA A 75 -35.64 -0.07 28.05
C ALA A 75 -36.17 -1.38 28.68
N CYS A 76 -35.25 -2.21 29.20
CA CYS A 76 -35.35 -3.03 30.44
C CYS A 76 -34.11 -3.94 30.52
N SER A 77 -33.30 -4.04 31.58
CA SER A 77 -33.37 -3.55 32.96
C SER A 77 -31.94 -3.59 33.54
N LEU A 78 -31.46 -2.43 33.99
CA LEU A 78 -30.14 -2.19 34.58
C LEU A 78 -30.21 -2.39 36.10
N GLU A 79 -30.29 -3.63 36.59
CA GLU A 79 -30.42 -3.86 38.05
C GLU A 79 -29.70 -5.09 38.63
N TYR A 80 -28.77 -5.74 37.91
CA TYR A 80 -28.13 -6.97 38.41
C TYR A 80 -26.60 -6.93 38.63
N MET A 81 -25.92 -5.78 38.50
CA MET A 81 -24.45 -5.70 38.44
C MET A 81 -23.74 -5.11 39.67
N THR A 82 -24.31 -5.23 40.87
CA THR A 82 -23.71 -4.66 42.11
C THR A 82 -23.24 -5.66 43.16
N ALA A 83 -23.00 -6.93 42.82
CA ALA A 83 -22.50 -7.88 43.81
C ALA A 83 -21.59 -8.98 43.24
N VAL A 84 -20.39 -8.66 42.74
CA VAL A 84 -19.21 -9.54 42.83
C VAL A 84 -17.92 -8.70 42.82
N LYS A 85 -17.61 -8.04 43.94
CA LYS A 85 -16.24 -7.70 44.32
C LYS A 85 -16.10 -8.19 45.75
N ASP A 86 -15.06 -8.99 45.98
CA ASP A 86 -14.73 -9.70 47.20
C ASP A 86 -15.28 -11.13 47.28
N GLU A 87 -14.55 -12.08 46.68
CA GLU A 87 -14.07 -13.29 47.37
C GLU A 87 -13.15 -14.10 46.44
N VAL A 88 -11.86 -14.16 46.80
CA VAL A 88 -10.91 -15.13 46.26
C VAL A 88 -11.25 -16.48 46.90
N GLY A 89 -12.00 -17.31 46.18
CA GLY A 89 -12.27 -18.69 46.61
C GLY A 89 -13.48 -19.30 45.92
N ASN A 90 -13.26 -20.41 45.21
CA ASN A 90 -14.26 -21.35 44.68
C ASN A 90 -14.87 -21.04 43.28
N SER A 91 -14.07 -21.30 42.26
CA SER A 91 -14.31 -21.13 40.81
C SER A 91 -15.31 -22.10 40.14
N ARG A 92 -16.22 -22.77 40.88
CA ARG A 92 -17.17 -23.74 40.27
C ARG A 92 -18.64 -23.33 40.32
N GLN A 93 -19.02 -22.32 41.11
CA GLN A 93 -20.44 -22.02 41.36
C GLN A 93 -20.98 -20.80 40.61
N CYS A 94 -20.13 -19.83 40.23
CA CYS A 94 -20.53 -18.67 39.40
C CYS A 94 -20.81 -19.00 37.92
N LEU A 95 -20.33 -20.15 37.42
CA LEU A 95 -20.54 -20.57 36.02
C LEU A 95 -21.99 -20.96 35.71
N ARG A 96 -22.81 -21.34 36.71
CA ARG A 96 -24.19 -21.81 36.49
C ARG A 96 -25.20 -20.69 36.26
N THR A 97 -24.98 -19.49 36.80
CA THR A 97 -25.93 -18.37 36.69
C THR A 97 -25.71 -17.53 35.42
N ALA A 98 -24.50 -17.57 34.83
CA ALA A 98 -24.19 -16.90 33.55
C ALA A 98 -24.71 -17.65 32.31
N LEU A 99 -25.00 -18.96 32.43
CA LEU A 99 -25.42 -19.82 31.30
C LEU A 99 -26.82 -19.51 30.75
N VAL A 100 -27.72 -18.91 31.54
CA VAL A 100 -29.07 -18.54 31.09
C VAL A 100 -29.07 -17.30 30.17
N SER A 101 -27.96 -16.55 30.12
CA SER A 101 -27.74 -15.38 29.25
C SER A 101 -26.86 -15.67 28.03
N PHE A 102 -26.27 -16.86 27.91
CA PHE A 102 -25.25 -17.16 26.90
C PHE A 102 -25.85 -17.47 25.52
N SER A 103 -27.02 -18.11 25.48
CA SER A 103 -27.68 -18.52 24.23
C SER A 103 -28.30 -17.37 23.44
N SER A 104 -28.79 -16.32 24.10
CA SER A 104 -29.39 -15.15 23.44
C SER A 104 -28.36 -14.15 22.90
N LEU A 105 -27.19 -14.04 23.54
CA LEU A 105 -26.09 -13.16 23.12
C LEU A 105 -25.30 -13.70 21.91
N VAL A 106 -25.27 -15.03 21.74
CA VAL A 106 -24.54 -15.69 20.65
C VAL A 106 -25.29 -15.65 19.30
N GLN A 107 -26.62 -15.40 19.31
CA GLN A 107 -27.39 -15.19 18.08
C GLN A 107 -27.05 -13.88 17.35
N SER A 108 -26.37 -12.94 18.01
CA SER A 108 -25.91 -11.66 17.43
C SER A 108 -24.38 -11.54 17.36
N GLY A 109 -23.67 -12.64 17.12
CA GLY A 109 -22.23 -12.62 16.87
C GLY A 109 -21.85 -11.73 15.66
N PRO A 110 -20.57 -11.33 15.52
CA PRO A 110 -20.15 -10.46 14.43
C PRO A 110 -20.45 -11.10 13.07
N PRO A 111 -20.75 -10.27 12.05
CA PRO A 111 -20.86 -10.74 10.68
C PRO A 111 -19.63 -11.55 10.26
N LEU A 112 -19.81 -12.57 9.44
CA LEU A 112 -18.79 -13.56 9.07
C LEU A 112 -17.54 -12.91 8.44
N GLU A 113 -17.78 -11.95 7.57
CA GLU A 113 -16.76 -11.17 6.89
C GLU A 113 -15.99 -10.24 7.84
N LYS A 114 -16.48 -10.03 9.07
CA LYS A 114 -15.84 -9.24 10.14
C LYS A 114 -15.30 -10.10 11.29
N ARG A 115 -14.91 -11.34 10.99
CA ARG A 115 -14.27 -12.28 11.93
C ARG A 115 -12.77 -12.43 11.68
N ALA A 116 -12.08 -11.32 11.41
CA ALA A 116 -10.63 -11.31 11.22
C ALA A 116 -9.87 -11.33 12.55
N LEU A 117 -8.64 -11.86 12.53
CA LEU A 117 -7.71 -11.82 13.66
C LEU A 117 -6.68 -10.71 13.46
N ARG A 118 -6.36 -9.96 14.52
CA ARG A 118 -5.28 -8.97 14.49
C ARG A 118 -3.93 -9.68 14.49
N LEU A 119 -2.89 -9.01 13.96
CA LEU A 119 -1.54 -9.55 13.95
C LEU A 119 -1.07 -9.96 15.35
N ARG A 120 -1.37 -9.16 16.38
CA ARG A 120 -1.07 -9.51 17.78
C ARG A 120 -1.75 -10.82 18.24
N GLU A 121 -2.98 -11.09 17.80
CA GLU A 121 -3.71 -12.30 18.17
C GLU A 121 -3.12 -13.53 17.46
N LEU A 122 -2.61 -13.36 16.24
CA LEU A 122 -1.83 -14.39 15.56
C LEU A 122 -0.52 -14.68 16.28
N GLN A 123 0.15 -13.66 16.82
CA GLN A 123 1.37 -13.83 17.63
C GLN A 123 1.09 -14.53 18.97
N ASP A 124 -0.03 -14.20 19.62
CA ASP A 124 -0.49 -14.91 20.81
C ASP A 124 -0.80 -16.40 20.49
N LEU A 125 -1.40 -16.66 19.33
CA LEU A 125 -1.65 -18.02 18.84
C LEU A 125 -0.35 -18.82 18.62
N ARG A 126 0.71 -18.20 18.07
CA ARG A 126 2.04 -18.83 17.99
C ARG A 126 2.50 -19.33 19.36
N SER A 127 2.46 -18.44 20.36
CA SER A 127 2.88 -18.77 21.73
C SER A 127 2.04 -19.91 22.32
N LEU A 128 0.72 -19.89 22.08
CA LEU A 128 -0.18 -20.95 22.53
C LEU A 128 0.14 -22.31 21.89
N ILE A 129 0.51 -22.34 20.60
CA ILE A 129 0.91 -23.57 19.90
C ILE A 129 2.22 -24.10 20.46
N GLU A 130 3.20 -23.23 20.67
CA GLU A 130 4.51 -23.58 21.24
C GLU A 130 4.36 -24.26 22.61
N ASP A 131 3.50 -23.73 23.47
CA ASP A 131 3.23 -24.29 24.80
C ASP A 131 2.42 -25.60 24.75
N ARG A 132 1.29 -25.61 24.05
CA ARG A 132 0.34 -26.74 24.10
C ARG A 132 0.78 -27.95 23.28
N CYS A 133 1.44 -27.74 22.14
CA CYS A 133 1.85 -28.85 21.27
C CYS A 133 2.77 -29.84 22.01
N VAL A 134 3.77 -29.30 22.71
CA VAL A 134 4.70 -30.10 23.52
C VAL A 134 4.04 -30.55 24.82
N GLY A 135 3.35 -29.66 25.52
CA GLY A 135 2.73 -29.94 26.82
C GLY A 135 1.65 -31.04 26.77
N GLU A 136 0.92 -31.14 25.67
CA GLU A 136 -0.15 -32.12 25.47
C GLU A 136 0.24 -33.30 24.58
N SER A 137 1.50 -33.33 24.10
CA SER A 137 1.99 -34.35 23.16
C SER A 137 1.08 -34.51 21.94
N TRP A 138 0.99 -33.47 21.11
CA TRP A 138 0.19 -33.54 19.88
C TRP A 138 0.84 -34.49 18.86
N HIS A 139 0.01 -35.15 18.04
CA HIS A 139 0.44 -36.12 17.04
C HIS A 139 -0.25 -35.85 15.69
N ASP A 140 0.46 -36.13 14.60
CA ASP A 140 -0.06 -36.11 13.24
C ASP A 140 -1.10 -37.23 13.08
N GLN A 141 -2.29 -36.91 12.58
CA GLN A 141 -3.36 -37.90 12.49
C GLN A 141 -3.12 -38.92 11.37
N GLU A 142 -2.37 -38.59 10.32
CA GLU A 142 -2.15 -39.48 9.18
C GLU A 142 -1.03 -40.49 9.44
N ASN A 143 0.05 -40.09 10.10
CA ASN A 143 1.23 -40.95 10.31
C ASN A 143 1.53 -41.26 11.79
N GLY A 144 0.80 -40.65 12.73
CA GLY A 144 0.95 -40.91 14.18
C GLY A 144 2.22 -40.35 14.80
N LYS A 145 3.04 -39.61 14.04
CA LYS A 145 4.29 -39.02 14.54
C LYS A 145 3.98 -37.89 15.51
N GLN A 146 4.74 -37.83 16.61
CA GLN A 146 4.67 -36.71 17.54
C GLN A 146 5.10 -35.40 16.84
N LEU A 147 4.29 -34.36 17.01
CA LEU A 147 4.49 -33.06 16.38
C LEU A 147 5.41 -32.18 17.22
N ARG A 148 6.24 -31.38 16.55
CA ARG A 148 6.84 -30.18 17.13
C ARG A 148 5.95 -28.98 16.80
N ALA A 149 6.05 -27.90 17.56
CA ALA A 149 5.29 -26.67 17.28
C ALA A 149 5.49 -26.17 15.82
N GLU A 150 6.70 -26.32 15.31
CA GLU A 150 7.11 -26.00 13.92
C GLU A 150 6.33 -26.80 12.87
N ASP A 151 5.92 -28.02 13.19
CA ASP A 151 5.25 -28.95 12.27
C ASP A 151 3.70 -28.83 12.34
N VAL A 152 3.17 -27.96 13.21
CA VAL A 152 1.72 -27.79 13.39
C VAL A 152 1.14 -26.99 12.22
N ASN A 153 0.28 -27.63 11.43
CA ASN A 153 -0.52 -27.00 10.38
C ASN A 153 -1.97 -26.75 10.85
N LEU A 154 -2.82 -26.20 9.99
CA LEU A 154 -4.21 -25.89 10.35
C LEU A 154 -5.09 -27.13 10.49
N TYR A 155 -4.76 -28.27 9.87
CA TYR A 155 -5.46 -29.52 10.16
C TYR A 155 -5.21 -29.97 11.62
N HIS A 156 -3.95 -29.90 12.05
CA HIS A 156 -3.54 -30.19 13.43
C HIS A 156 -4.20 -29.21 14.41
N LEU A 157 -4.08 -27.90 14.14
CA LEU A 157 -4.66 -26.86 15.00
C LEU A 157 -6.18 -26.98 15.08
N ASN A 158 -6.84 -27.30 13.97
CA ASN A 158 -8.28 -27.50 13.94
C ASN A 158 -8.70 -28.68 14.82
N HIS A 159 -7.95 -29.78 14.76
CA HIS A 159 -8.20 -30.98 15.54
C HIS A 159 -7.96 -30.78 17.06
N PHE A 160 -6.83 -30.19 17.46
CA PHE A 160 -6.46 -30.13 18.89
C PHE A 160 -6.94 -28.87 19.62
N LEU A 161 -7.23 -27.79 18.90
CA LEU A 161 -7.57 -26.49 19.48
C LEU A 161 -8.91 -25.94 19.00
N ILE A 162 -9.11 -25.75 17.69
CA ILE A 162 -10.27 -25.01 17.19
C ILE A 162 -11.57 -25.77 17.41
N CYS A 163 -11.70 -27.00 16.91
CA CYS A 163 -12.95 -27.76 17.06
C CYS A 163 -13.36 -28.00 18.52
N PRO A 164 -12.46 -28.36 19.46
CA PRO A 164 -12.82 -28.52 20.87
C PRO A 164 -13.26 -27.20 21.54
N SER A 165 -12.63 -26.07 21.20
CA SER A 165 -12.92 -24.77 21.83
C SER A 165 -14.17 -24.06 21.29
N THR A 166 -14.57 -24.38 20.06
CA THR A 166 -15.69 -23.72 19.35
C THR A 166 -17.08 -24.27 19.70
N VAL A 167 -17.16 -25.34 20.48
CA VAL A 167 -18.40 -25.90 21.05
C VAL A 167 -18.25 -26.08 22.56
N PRO A 168 -18.24 -24.97 23.35
CA PRO A 168 -17.93 -25.02 24.78
C PRO A 168 -18.90 -25.90 25.59
N GLU A 169 -20.14 -26.04 25.14
CA GLU A 169 -21.15 -26.93 25.75
C GLU A 169 -21.23 -28.31 25.09
N GLY A 170 -20.30 -28.63 24.19
CA GLY A 170 -20.24 -29.88 23.44
C GLY A 170 -21.21 -29.97 22.28
N VAL A 171 -21.36 -31.19 21.76
CA VAL A 171 -22.24 -31.53 20.64
C VAL A 171 -23.34 -32.49 21.08
N LEU A 172 -24.48 -32.43 20.39
CA LEU A 172 -25.54 -33.42 20.45
C LEU A 172 -25.31 -34.46 19.37
N MET A 173 -25.24 -35.73 19.77
CA MET A 173 -25.06 -36.86 18.87
C MET A 173 -26.25 -37.81 18.94
N TYR A 174 -26.83 -38.11 17.78
CA TYR A 174 -27.85 -39.14 17.65
C TYR A 174 -27.22 -40.47 17.25
N CYS A 175 -27.18 -41.39 18.21
CA CYS A 175 -26.59 -42.71 18.05
C CYS A 175 -27.60 -43.76 18.54
N PRO A 176 -28.51 -44.24 17.67
CA PRO A 176 -29.65 -45.08 18.08
C PRO A 176 -29.24 -46.38 18.78
N CYS A 177 -28.09 -46.94 18.39
CA CYS A 177 -27.60 -48.21 18.89
C CYS A 177 -26.81 -48.09 20.21
N VAL A 178 -26.48 -46.87 20.64
CA VAL A 178 -25.69 -46.65 21.86
C VAL A 178 -26.60 -46.71 23.09
N ASP A 179 -26.21 -47.52 24.08
CA ASP A 179 -26.87 -47.52 25.38
C ASP A 179 -26.55 -46.23 26.15
N THR A 180 -27.45 -45.27 25.99
CA THR A 180 -27.37 -43.94 26.64
C THR A 180 -27.29 -43.99 28.17
N ALA A 181 -27.75 -45.06 28.83
CA ALA A 181 -27.69 -45.16 30.29
C ALA A 181 -26.29 -45.53 30.79
N ARG A 182 -25.53 -46.28 29.99
CA ARG A 182 -24.17 -46.73 30.32
C ARG A 182 -23.10 -45.76 29.81
N ALA A 183 -23.38 -45.03 28.73
CA ALA A 183 -22.43 -44.15 28.09
C ALA A 183 -21.98 -42.94 28.94
N ARG A 184 -22.76 -42.52 29.95
CA ARG A 184 -22.49 -41.28 30.70
C ARG A 184 -21.17 -41.38 31.49
N GLY A 185 -20.30 -40.38 31.33
CA GLY A 185 -18.98 -40.29 31.94
C GLY A 185 -17.91 -41.13 31.24
N GLN A 186 -18.25 -41.77 30.12
CA GLN A 186 -17.31 -42.61 29.36
C GLN A 186 -16.64 -41.82 28.24
N ALA A 187 -15.42 -42.22 27.92
CA ALA A 187 -14.69 -41.74 26.76
C ALA A 187 -15.35 -42.24 25.47
N MET A 188 -15.58 -41.33 24.54
CA MET A 188 -16.16 -41.59 23.23
C MET A 188 -15.18 -41.17 22.13
N ALA A 189 -15.05 -42.02 21.11
CA ALA A 189 -14.31 -41.71 19.89
C ALA A 189 -15.15 -42.09 18.67
N GLN A 190 -14.85 -41.48 17.53
CA GLN A 190 -15.40 -41.85 16.23
C GLN A 190 -14.27 -42.24 15.29
N SER A 191 -14.30 -43.46 14.76
CA SER A 191 -13.29 -43.90 13.79
C SER A 191 -13.43 -43.16 12.45
N ASP A 192 -12.34 -43.07 11.69
CA ASP A 192 -12.40 -42.60 10.31
C ASP A 192 -12.55 -43.77 9.34
N SER A 193 -13.71 -43.88 8.68
CA SER A 193 -13.92 -44.88 7.63
C SER A 193 -13.09 -44.65 6.37
N ASN A 194 -12.51 -43.45 6.21
CA ASN A 194 -11.71 -43.08 5.05
C ASN A 194 -10.19 -43.21 5.30
N SER A 195 -9.77 -43.59 6.51
CA SER A 195 -8.36 -43.76 6.83
C SER A 195 -7.83 -45.13 6.41
N ALA A 196 -6.57 -45.17 5.98
CA ALA A 196 -5.81 -46.40 5.78
C ALA A 196 -5.33 -47.04 7.11
N MET A 197 -5.34 -46.28 8.21
CA MET A 197 -4.98 -46.76 9.55
C MET A 197 -6.23 -47.11 10.37
N ALA A 198 -6.25 -48.32 10.93
CA ALA A 198 -7.42 -48.86 11.62
C ALA A 198 -7.82 -48.10 12.89
N ASP A 199 -6.88 -47.37 13.50
CA ASP A 199 -7.06 -46.72 14.81
C ASP A 199 -7.24 -45.19 14.73
N GLN A 200 -7.33 -44.60 13.52
CA GLN A 200 -7.47 -43.15 13.38
C GLN A 200 -8.89 -42.67 13.73
N THR A 201 -8.97 -41.63 14.56
CA THR A 201 -10.22 -41.02 15.02
C THR A 201 -10.47 -39.68 14.35
N VAL A 202 -11.72 -39.40 13.98
CA VAL A 202 -12.13 -38.08 13.47
C VAL A 202 -12.54 -37.12 14.57
N GLY A 203 -12.98 -37.66 15.72
CA GLY A 203 -13.39 -36.90 16.90
C GLY A 203 -13.30 -37.76 18.16
N GLU A 204 -12.89 -37.13 19.25
CA GLU A 204 -12.78 -37.70 20.59
C GLU A 204 -13.45 -36.77 21.60
N GLY A 205 -14.06 -37.35 22.63
CA GLY A 205 -14.79 -36.59 23.63
C GLY A 205 -15.22 -37.43 24.82
N GLU A 206 -15.98 -36.80 25.71
CA GLU A 206 -16.55 -37.44 26.90
C GLU A 206 -18.07 -37.25 26.89
N VAL A 207 -18.82 -38.31 27.14
CA VAL A 207 -20.29 -38.22 27.22
C VAL A 207 -20.70 -37.61 28.56
N THR A 208 -21.14 -36.37 28.56
CA THR A 208 -21.49 -35.64 29.80
C THR A 208 -22.95 -35.82 30.21
N GLY A 209 -23.83 -36.14 29.28
CA GLY A 209 -25.26 -36.28 29.54
C GLY A 209 -26.05 -36.80 28.36
N VAL A 210 -27.39 -36.77 28.51
CA VAL A 210 -28.36 -37.20 27.50
C VAL A 210 -29.48 -36.17 27.47
N ARG A 211 -29.92 -35.79 26.26
CA ARG A 211 -31.03 -34.86 26.02
C ARG A 211 -32.11 -35.55 25.17
N GLY A 212 -33.37 -35.42 25.58
CA GLY A 212 -34.50 -35.82 24.73
C GLY A 212 -34.78 -34.72 23.70
N VAL A 213 -34.75 -35.05 22.42
CA VAL A 213 -35.12 -34.13 21.33
C VAL A 213 -36.01 -34.88 20.35
N ASP A 214 -37.21 -34.36 20.06
CA ASP A 214 -38.20 -34.95 19.16
C ASP A 214 -38.54 -36.43 19.46
N GLY A 215 -38.61 -36.78 20.75
CA GLY A 215 -38.88 -38.15 21.21
C GLY A 215 -37.68 -39.11 21.09
N GLN A 216 -36.54 -38.64 20.58
CA GLN A 216 -35.30 -39.41 20.47
C GLN A 216 -34.31 -39.02 21.57
N LYS A 217 -33.47 -39.97 22.00
CA LYS A 217 -32.39 -39.73 22.97
C LYS A 217 -31.11 -39.36 22.25
N TRP A 218 -30.57 -38.19 22.59
CA TRP A 218 -29.31 -37.66 22.05
C TRP A 218 -28.27 -37.62 23.14
N LEU A 219 -27.04 -38.01 22.83
CA LEU A 219 -25.91 -37.90 23.73
C LEU A 219 -25.37 -36.48 23.71
N ILE A 220 -25.05 -35.93 24.88
CA ILE A 220 -24.28 -34.69 25.01
C ILE A 220 -22.82 -35.10 25.16
N VAL A 221 -21.99 -34.73 24.19
CA VAL A 221 -20.58 -35.10 24.15
C VAL A 221 -19.73 -33.85 24.22
N LYS A 222 -18.92 -33.71 25.27
CA LYS A 222 -17.89 -32.68 25.35
C LYS A 222 -16.77 -33.06 24.39
N VAL A 223 -16.49 -32.22 23.41
CA VAL A 223 -15.45 -32.47 22.42
C VAL A 223 -14.08 -32.18 23.05
N CYS A 224 -13.18 -33.16 22.97
CA CYS A 224 -11.80 -33.04 23.46
C CYS A 224 -10.81 -32.91 22.30
N LYS A 225 -11.06 -33.61 21.19
CA LYS A 225 -10.28 -33.50 19.96
C LYS A 225 -11.15 -33.71 18.73
N GLY A 226 -10.73 -33.13 17.61
CA GLY A 226 -11.35 -33.32 16.31
C GLY A 226 -12.80 -32.88 16.26
N ARG A 227 -13.54 -33.44 15.30
CA ARG A 227 -14.95 -33.13 15.04
C ARG A 227 -15.73 -34.40 14.77
N PHE A 228 -16.80 -34.60 15.53
CA PHE A 228 -17.76 -35.67 15.26
C PHE A 228 -18.55 -35.35 13.98
N MET A 229 -18.81 -36.37 13.17
CA MET A 229 -19.45 -36.24 11.86
C MET A 229 -20.57 -37.24 11.66
N LYS A 230 -21.59 -36.81 10.92
CA LYS A 230 -22.70 -37.66 10.50
C LYS A 230 -22.21 -38.78 9.59
N LYS A 231 -22.60 -40.03 9.88
CA LYS A 231 -22.38 -41.22 9.05
C LYS A 231 -20.91 -41.51 8.68
N ARG A 232 -19.94 -40.99 9.44
CA ARG A 232 -18.50 -41.25 9.24
C ARG A 232 -18.02 -42.27 10.26
N GLY A 233 -17.50 -43.41 9.80
CA GLY A 233 -16.99 -44.48 10.66
C GLY A 233 -17.94 -44.97 11.77
N ASN A 234 -17.37 -45.65 12.76
CA ASN A 234 -18.08 -46.24 13.89
C ASN A 234 -17.84 -45.40 15.16
N ILE A 235 -18.81 -45.42 16.08
CA ILE A 235 -18.67 -44.85 17.42
C ILE A 235 -18.09 -45.90 18.35
N LEU A 236 -17.01 -45.53 19.04
CA LEU A 236 -16.36 -46.33 20.07
C LEU A 236 -16.61 -45.71 21.43
N ILE A 237 -16.98 -46.53 22.41
CA ILE A 237 -17.11 -46.13 23.82
C ILE A 237 -16.16 -47.00 24.62
N GLU A 238 -15.26 -46.39 25.38
CA GLU A 238 -14.16 -47.09 26.07
C GLU A 238 -13.38 -48.02 25.11
N GLY A 239 -13.21 -47.59 23.84
CA GLY A 239 -12.53 -48.38 22.79
C GLY A 239 -13.38 -49.47 22.13
N HIS A 240 -14.64 -49.69 22.53
CA HIS A 240 -15.50 -50.72 21.97
C HIS A 240 -16.53 -50.16 20.99
N ILE A 241 -16.65 -50.79 19.80
CA ILE A 241 -17.65 -50.43 18.78
C ILE A 241 -19.05 -50.52 19.38
N SER A 242 -19.72 -49.38 19.47
CA SER A 242 -21.03 -49.22 20.13
C SER A 242 -22.15 -48.79 19.17
N GLY A 243 -21.82 -48.38 17.94
CA GLY A 243 -22.82 -48.02 16.93
C GLY A 243 -22.29 -47.05 15.87
N ARG A 244 -23.21 -46.31 15.24
CA ARG A 244 -22.91 -45.23 14.30
C ARG A 244 -23.64 -43.95 14.67
N CYS A 245 -23.05 -42.82 14.28
CA CYS A 245 -23.66 -41.50 14.41
C CYS A 245 -24.56 -41.23 13.21
N GLU A 246 -25.87 -41.19 13.43
CA GLU A 246 -26.85 -40.87 12.38
C GLU A 246 -27.00 -39.36 12.18
N ASP A 247 -26.73 -38.57 13.21
CA ASP A 247 -26.76 -37.11 13.12
C ASP A 247 -25.96 -36.45 14.25
N VAL A 248 -25.39 -35.28 13.96
CA VAL A 248 -24.60 -34.49 14.92
C VAL A 248 -24.87 -33.01 14.72
N ARG A 249 -25.01 -32.26 15.82
CA ARG A 249 -25.19 -30.80 15.80
C ARG A 249 -24.63 -30.17 17.08
N PRO A 250 -24.31 -28.87 17.08
CA PRO A 250 -23.93 -28.15 18.29
C PRO A 250 -25.01 -28.29 19.39
N ASN A 251 -24.61 -28.39 20.66
CA ASN A 251 -25.55 -28.58 21.76
C ASN A 251 -26.34 -27.31 22.13
N SER A 252 -25.69 -26.16 22.02
CA SER A 252 -26.30 -24.85 22.24
C SER A 252 -25.84 -23.86 21.16
N VAL A 253 -24.53 -23.71 21.03
CA VAL A 253 -23.89 -22.75 20.13
C VAL A 253 -22.73 -23.39 19.39
N SER A 254 -22.45 -22.88 18.20
CA SER A 254 -21.24 -23.14 17.44
C SER A 254 -20.61 -21.79 17.11
N LEU A 255 -19.36 -21.64 17.54
CA LEU A 255 -18.59 -20.40 17.41
C LEU A 255 -17.48 -20.59 16.37
N SER A 256 -17.03 -19.49 15.81
CA SER A 256 -15.74 -19.40 15.12
C SER A 256 -14.61 -19.27 16.14
N TYR A 257 -13.38 -19.55 15.74
CA TYR A 257 -12.23 -19.38 16.65
C TYR A 257 -12.04 -17.93 17.06
N GLN A 258 -12.30 -16.98 16.14
CA GLN A 258 -12.29 -15.55 16.43
C GLN A 258 -13.28 -15.19 17.54
N GLU A 259 -14.51 -15.70 17.47
CA GLU A 259 -15.53 -15.46 18.50
C GLU A 259 -15.05 -16.01 19.86
N VAL A 260 -14.45 -17.22 19.89
CA VAL A 260 -13.91 -17.82 21.12
C VAL A 260 -12.88 -16.92 21.80
N LEU A 261 -11.90 -16.39 21.06
CA LEU A 261 -10.85 -15.51 21.59
C LEU A 261 -11.41 -14.24 22.25
N ARG A 262 -12.57 -13.75 21.78
CA ARG A 262 -13.20 -12.55 22.30
C ARG A 262 -14.07 -12.84 23.52
N TYR A 263 -14.77 -13.96 23.53
CA TYR A 263 -15.53 -14.41 24.70
C TYR A 263 -14.63 -14.72 25.90
N SER A 264 -13.44 -15.31 25.68
CA SER A 264 -12.51 -15.62 26.78
C SER A 264 -11.97 -14.39 27.51
N ASN A 265 -12.07 -13.20 26.90
CA ASN A 265 -11.61 -11.93 27.47
C ASN A 265 -12.73 -11.12 28.16
N GLY A 266 -13.93 -11.70 28.33
CA GLY A 266 -15.04 -11.04 29.02
C GLY A 266 -15.66 -9.86 28.26
N LEU A 267 -15.43 -9.78 26.95
CA LEU A 267 -15.94 -8.74 26.07
C LEU A 267 -17.04 -9.32 25.16
N LEU A 268 -17.99 -8.46 24.75
CA LEU A 268 -18.88 -8.80 23.63
C LEU A 268 -18.03 -9.06 22.38
N PRO A 269 -18.41 -10.01 21.51
CA PRO A 269 -17.73 -10.23 20.23
C PRO A 269 -17.67 -8.94 19.39
N GLU A 270 -16.52 -8.26 19.41
CA GLU A 270 -16.28 -7.08 18.57
C GLU A 270 -16.09 -7.54 17.12
N ALA A 271 -16.81 -6.89 16.19
CA ALA A 271 -16.63 -7.10 14.76
C ALA A 271 -15.29 -6.48 14.32
N VAL A 272 -14.40 -7.31 13.77
CA VAL A 272 -13.08 -6.90 13.26
C VAL A 272 -13.10 -7.03 11.74
N ALA A 273 -13.24 -5.91 11.05
CA ALA A 273 -13.12 -5.90 9.60
C ALA A 273 -11.67 -6.24 9.19
N PRO A 274 -11.46 -7.11 8.19
CA PRO A 274 -10.13 -7.42 7.70
C PRO A 274 -9.52 -6.25 6.95
N ASN A 275 -8.23 -6.02 7.17
CA ASN A 275 -7.43 -5.29 6.20
C ASN A 275 -7.08 -6.24 5.04
N TRP A 276 -6.77 -7.50 5.33
CA TRP A 276 -6.30 -8.48 4.34
C TRP A 276 -7.05 -9.80 4.42
N PHE A 277 -7.50 -10.29 3.27
CA PHE A 277 -7.95 -11.67 3.11
C PHE A 277 -6.75 -12.56 2.82
N CYS A 278 -6.61 -13.68 3.54
CA CYS A 278 -5.49 -14.62 3.32
C CYS A 278 -5.93 -15.79 2.43
N SER A 279 -5.36 -15.86 1.22
CA SER A 279 -5.46 -16.99 0.29
C SER A 279 -4.30 -17.95 0.59
N HIS A 280 -4.61 -19.13 1.12
CA HIS A 280 -3.60 -20.02 1.70
C HIS A 280 -4.10 -21.49 1.77
N TRP A 281 -3.21 -22.44 2.05
CA TRP A 281 -3.57 -23.86 2.18
C TRP A 281 -3.38 -24.37 3.61
N TRP A 282 -4.28 -25.27 4.05
CA TRP A 282 -4.33 -25.68 5.47
C TRP A 282 -3.16 -26.54 5.97
N GLY A 283 -2.38 -27.16 5.09
CA GLY A 283 -1.30 -28.04 5.52
C GLY A 283 0.07 -27.37 5.60
N GLU A 284 0.17 -26.06 5.33
CA GLU A 284 1.36 -25.29 5.68
C GLU A 284 1.48 -25.11 7.21
N ALA A 285 2.69 -24.94 7.71
CA ALA A 285 2.90 -24.71 9.13
C ALA A 285 2.29 -23.36 9.55
N VAL A 286 1.53 -23.36 10.65
CA VAL A 286 0.88 -22.15 11.18
C VAL A 286 1.91 -21.10 11.59
N LEU A 287 3.06 -21.53 12.10
CA LEU A 287 4.14 -20.63 12.51
C LEU A 287 4.74 -19.88 11.32
N ASP A 288 4.88 -20.56 10.17
CA ASP A 288 5.35 -19.96 8.90
C ASP A 288 4.30 -19.01 8.33
N PHE A 289 3.01 -19.39 8.35
CA PHE A 289 1.90 -18.50 8.00
C PHE A 289 1.97 -17.19 8.81
N ILE A 290 2.13 -17.27 10.13
CA ILE A 290 2.20 -16.08 11.00
C ILE A 290 3.46 -15.26 10.66
N LYS A 291 4.59 -15.92 10.38
CA LYS A 291 5.83 -15.25 9.97
C LYS A 291 5.64 -14.48 8.65
N CYS A 292 4.90 -15.04 7.70
CA CYS A 292 4.51 -14.35 6.46
C CYS A 292 3.66 -13.11 6.74
N CYS A 293 2.66 -13.19 7.63
CA CYS A 293 1.86 -12.03 8.05
C CYS A 293 2.71 -10.94 8.73
N GLU A 294 3.68 -11.32 9.58
CA GLU A 294 4.60 -10.38 10.22
C GLU A 294 5.51 -9.67 9.21
N LYS A 295 6.05 -10.42 8.24
CA LYS A 295 6.88 -9.88 7.17
C LYS A 295 6.11 -8.94 6.27
N HIS A 296 4.89 -9.33 5.88
CA HIS A 296 3.96 -8.51 5.14
C HIS A 296 3.67 -7.19 5.89
N ALA A 297 3.30 -7.29 7.17
CA ALA A 297 3.04 -6.11 7.99
C ALA A 297 4.25 -5.17 8.08
N ALA A 298 5.46 -5.72 8.27
CA ALA A 298 6.68 -4.92 8.33
C ALA A 298 6.97 -4.20 7.00
N THR A 299 6.81 -4.88 5.86
CA THR A 299 7.05 -4.33 4.52
C THR A 299 6.10 -3.16 4.21
N HIS A 300 4.83 -3.30 4.57
CA HIS A 300 3.79 -2.28 4.36
C HIS A 300 3.66 -1.27 5.50
N ARG A 301 4.56 -1.33 6.49
CA ARG A 301 4.54 -0.48 7.70
C ARG A 301 3.18 -0.51 8.43
N LEU A 302 2.57 -1.67 8.44
CA LEU A 302 1.32 -1.96 9.12
C LEU A 302 1.56 -2.19 10.62
N GLY A 303 0.60 -1.77 11.45
CA GLY A 303 0.68 -1.92 12.90
C GLY A 303 0.20 -3.28 13.39
N ALA A 304 0.39 -3.56 14.68
CA ALA A 304 -0.08 -4.80 15.33
C ALA A 304 -1.62 -4.95 15.34
N GLU A 305 -2.36 -3.88 15.08
CA GLU A 305 -3.81 -3.87 14.95
C GLU A 305 -4.31 -4.29 13.56
N SER A 306 -3.41 -4.48 12.59
CA SER A 306 -3.80 -4.94 11.25
C SER A 306 -4.40 -6.34 11.31
N ALA A 307 -5.54 -6.49 10.63
CA ALA A 307 -6.39 -7.66 10.72
C ALA A 307 -6.34 -8.52 9.45
N TYR A 308 -6.21 -9.82 9.66
CA TYR A 308 -6.11 -10.85 8.64
C TYR A 308 -7.30 -11.80 8.75
N TRP A 309 -8.10 -11.89 7.68
CA TRP A 309 -9.17 -12.88 7.59
C TRP A 309 -8.61 -14.21 7.14
N VAL A 310 -8.85 -15.26 7.94
CA VAL A 310 -8.35 -16.61 7.67
C VAL A 310 -9.52 -17.59 7.82
N CYS A 311 -9.75 -18.39 6.79
CA CYS A 311 -10.93 -19.23 6.69
C CYS A 311 -11.08 -20.23 7.86
N ALA A 312 -9.96 -20.72 8.41
CA ALA A 312 -9.96 -21.64 9.55
C ALA A 312 -10.47 -20.97 10.84
N TYR A 313 -10.20 -19.67 11.03
CA TYR A 313 -10.53 -18.95 12.25
C TYR A 313 -11.89 -18.25 12.19
N ALA A 314 -12.30 -17.81 11.00
CA ALA A 314 -13.54 -17.06 10.79
C ALA A 314 -14.78 -17.95 10.59
N ASN A 315 -14.62 -19.08 9.90
CA ASN A 315 -15.72 -20.00 9.67
C ASN A 315 -16.03 -20.83 10.91
N ARG A 316 -17.30 -21.10 11.15
CA ARG A 316 -17.80 -21.99 12.20
C ARG A 316 -17.57 -23.43 11.78
N GLN A 317 -16.50 -24.04 12.30
CA GLN A 317 -16.01 -25.35 11.86
C GLN A 317 -17.01 -26.49 12.05
N HIS A 318 -18.02 -26.35 12.92
CA HIS A 318 -19.08 -27.35 13.12
C HIS A 318 -20.28 -27.16 12.18
N GLU A 319 -20.34 -26.04 11.46
CA GLU A 319 -21.46 -25.63 10.61
C GLU A 319 -21.01 -25.08 9.25
N LEU A 320 -19.86 -25.55 8.73
CA LEU A 320 -19.23 -25.05 7.49
C LEU A 320 -20.19 -24.90 6.29
N GLY A 321 -21.18 -25.78 6.15
CA GLY A 321 -22.16 -25.70 5.07
C GLY A 321 -23.01 -24.44 5.08
N VAL A 322 -23.24 -23.83 6.26
CA VAL A 322 -23.96 -22.56 6.41
C VAL A 322 -23.09 -21.39 5.94
N ASP A 323 -21.81 -21.37 6.35
CA ASP A 323 -20.88 -20.29 6.01
C ASP A 323 -20.45 -20.32 4.53
N LEU A 324 -20.29 -21.52 3.95
CA LEU A 324 -19.88 -21.68 2.55
C LEU A 324 -21.04 -21.57 1.54
N GLY A 325 -22.25 -21.97 1.94
CA GLY A 325 -23.38 -22.05 1.02
C GLY A 325 -23.22 -23.09 -0.09
N SER A 326 -24.18 -23.14 -1.01
CA SER A 326 -24.17 -24.03 -2.19
C SER A 326 -23.65 -23.38 -3.46
N ASP A 327 -23.50 -22.05 -3.46
CA ASP A 327 -22.96 -21.26 -4.57
C ASP A 327 -21.62 -20.66 -4.13
N PRO A 328 -20.49 -21.00 -4.78
CA PRO A 328 -19.20 -20.38 -4.51
C PRO A 328 -19.21 -18.85 -4.55
N MET A 329 -20.08 -18.25 -5.38
CA MET A 329 -20.26 -16.80 -5.47
C MET A 329 -21.01 -16.18 -4.29
N GLN A 330 -21.48 -16.99 -3.33
CA GLN A 330 -22.11 -16.54 -2.09
C GLN A 330 -21.34 -17.01 -0.85
N SER A 331 -20.15 -17.58 -1.07
CA SER A 331 -19.31 -18.13 -0.03
C SER A 331 -18.77 -17.08 0.94
N SER A 332 -18.41 -17.53 2.13
CA SER A 332 -17.69 -16.76 3.14
C SER A 332 -16.42 -16.08 2.58
N PHE A 333 -15.73 -16.75 1.66
CA PHE A 333 -14.53 -16.24 1.02
C PHE A 333 -14.81 -14.96 0.24
N LEU A 334 -15.83 -14.95 -0.63
CA LEU A 334 -16.16 -13.76 -1.43
C LEU A 334 -16.59 -12.59 -0.54
N LYS A 335 -17.45 -12.86 0.44
CA LYS A 335 -17.92 -11.84 1.40
C LYS A 335 -16.77 -11.19 2.16
N ALA A 336 -15.78 -11.98 2.59
CA ALA A 336 -14.60 -11.49 3.26
C ALA A 336 -13.67 -10.70 2.33
N MET A 337 -13.47 -11.17 1.09
CA MET A 337 -12.69 -10.43 0.08
C MET A 337 -13.32 -9.07 -0.25
N GLU A 338 -14.64 -8.97 -0.36
CA GLU A 338 -15.36 -7.73 -0.69
C GLU A 338 -15.20 -6.61 0.37
N VAL A 339 -14.95 -6.98 1.62
CA VAL A 339 -14.74 -6.03 2.72
C VAL A 339 -13.26 -5.83 3.08
N SER A 340 -12.35 -6.56 2.42
CA SER A 340 -10.90 -6.46 2.64
C SER A 340 -10.28 -5.39 1.73
N GLU A 341 -9.15 -4.82 2.14
CA GLU A 341 -8.38 -3.88 1.31
C GLU A 341 -7.61 -4.61 0.20
N GLY A 342 -7.20 -5.86 0.45
CA GLY A 342 -6.48 -6.69 -0.51
C GLY A 342 -6.45 -8.18 -0.16
N VAL A 343 -5.87 -8.97 -1.06
CA VAL A 343 -5.66 -10.42 -0.90
C VAL A 343 -4.16 -10.70 -0.74
N LEU A 344 -3.81 -11.35 0.37
CA LEU A 344 -2.47 -11.84 0.65
C LEU A 344 -2.40 -13.33 0.31
N LEU A 345 -1.63 -13.68 -0.72
CA LEU A 345 -1.38 -15.05 -1.12
C LEU A 345 -0.16 -15.58 -0.37
N ILE A 346 -0.37 -16.59 0.46
CA ILE A 346 0.68 -17.21 1.27
C ILE A 346 1.02 -18.55 0.64
N LEU A 347 2.30 -18.70 0.27
CA LEU A 347 2.81 -19.87 -0.43
C LEU A 347 3.72 -20.69 0.47
N ASP A 348 3.47 -21.99 0.52
CA ASP A 348 4.41 -22.98 1.02
C ASP A 348 5.52 -23.23 -0.02
N PRO A 349 6.63 -23.91 0.35
CA PRO A 349 7.74 -24.20 -0.58
C PRO A 349 7.30 -24.94 -1.85
N GLU A 350 6.18 -25.67 -1.78
CA GLU A 350 5.66 -26.39 -2.94
C GLU A 350 4.70 -25.57 -3.83
N ALA A 351 4.35 -24.34 -3.43
CA ALA A 351 3.31 -23.53 -4.05
C ALA A 351 1.98 -24.30 -4.19
N THR A 352 1.66 -25.10 -3.18
CA THR A 352 0.44 -25.91 -3.06
C THR A 352 -0.84 -25.09 -3.31
N PRO A 353 -0.97 -23.82 -2.89
CA PRO A 353 -2.14 -22.99 -3.23
C PRO A 353 -2.47 -22.96 -4.73
N PHE A 354 -1.48 -23.00 -5.62
CA PHE A 354 -1.69 -23.07 -7.08
C PHE A 354 -2.32 -24.36 -7.57
N GLN A 355 -2.38 -25.38 -6.72
CA GLN A 355 -2.98 -26.67 -7.00
C GLN A 355 -4.32 -26.84 -6.29
N ARG A 356 -4.80 -25.84 -5.54
CA ARG A 356 -6.04 -25.89 -4.74
C ARG A 356 -7.11 -25.02 -5.39
N ILE A 357 -8.25 -25.62 -5.72
CA ILE A 357 -9.28 -24.91 -6.50
C ILE A 357 -9.87 -23.69 -5.77
N TRP A 358 -9.96 -23.74 -4.44
CA TRP A 358 -10.46 -22.61 -3.63
C TRP A 358 -9.47 -21.43 -3.66
N CYS A 359 -8.16 -21.69 -3.52
CA CYS A 359 -7.14 -20.65 -3.70
C CYS A 359 -7.17 -20.11 -5.14
N CYS A 360 -7.22 -20.98 -6.16
CA CYS A 360 -7.37 -20.55 -7.55
C CYS A 360 -8.65 -19.74 -7.80
N PHE A 361 -9.74 -20.04 -7.08
CA PHE A 361 -10.98 -19.27 -7.13
C PHE A 361 -10.79 -17.88 -6.55
N GLU A 362 -10.21 -17.78 -5.35
CA GLU A 362 -9.90 -16.51 -4.68
C GLU A 362 -9.04 -15.61 -5.60
N GLU A 363 -7.94 -16.16 -6.12
CA GLU A 363 -7.05 -15.44 -7.05
C GLU A 363 -7.75 -15.08 -8.37
N GLY A 364 -8.58 -16.00 -8.89
CA GLY A 364 -9.32 -15.80 -10.14
C GLY A 364 -10.40 -14.73 -10.03
N ILE A 365 -11.08 -14.64 -8.89
CA ILE A 365 -12.06 -13.59 -8.61
C ILE A 365 -11.40 -12.22 -8.57
N VAL A 366 -10.29 -12.09 -7.82
CA VAL A 366 -9.52 -10.83 -7.77
C VAL A 366 -9.08 -10.41 -9.17
N SER A 367 -8.63 -11.38 -9.97
CA SER A 367 -8.18 -11.18 -11.34
C SER A 367 -9.28 -10.69 -12.29
N LEU A 368 -10.51 -11.17 -12.13
CA LEU A 368 -11.66 -10.79 -12.97
C LEU A 368 -12.38 -9.53 -12.49
N ALA A 369 -12.43 -9.28 -11.18
CA ALA A 369 -13.10 -8.13 -10.58
C ALA A 369 -12.48 -6.80 -11.04
N GLN A 370 -11.17 -6.78 -11.33
CA GLN A 370 -10.47 -5.62 -11.90
C GLN A 370 -10.91 -5.28 -13.35
N ARG A 371 -11.77 -6.08 -13.99
CA ARG A 371 -11.98 -6.06 -15.45
C ARG A 371 -13.45 -5.99 -15.89
N ASP A 372 -14.38 -5.70 -14.97
CA ASP A 372 -15.86 -5.70 -15.18
C ASP A 372 -16.43 -7.03 -15.71
N ALA A 373 -15.65 -8.13 -15.63
CA ALA A 373 -15.92 -9.38 -16.34
C ALA A 373 -16.84 -10.34 -15.58
N LEU A 374 -17.30 -9.99 -14.38
CA LEU A 374 -18.26 -10.81 -13.64
C LEU A 374 -19.68 -10.58 -14.21
N PRO A 375 -20.36 -11.62 -14.74
CA PRO A 375 -21.76 -11.49 -15.12
C PRO A 375 -22.58 -11.12 -13.88
N ALA A 376 -23.50 -10.17 -14.05
CA ALA A 376 -24.32 -9.57 -13.01
C ALA A 376 -24.96 -10.63 -12.09
N ALA A 377 -24.34 -10.88 -10.94
CA ALA A 377 -24.98 -11.58 -9.83
C ALA A 377 -25.99 -10.61 -9.18
N SER A 378 -27.26 -10.85 -9.48
CA SER A 378 -28.47 -10.40 -8.78
C SER A 378 -28.32 -9.27 -7.75
N ASP A 379 -28.67 -8.05 -8.17
CA ASP A 379 -29.51 -7.05 -7.46
C ASP A 379 -29.53 -7.03 -5.91
N CYS A 380 -28.37 -7.14 -5.26
CA CYS A 380 -28.17 -6.78 -3.87
C CYS A 380 -27.39 -5.47 -3.80
N HIS A 381 -27.92 -4.53 -3.00
CA HIS A 381 -27.45 -3.16 -2.91
C HIS A 381 -25.98 -3.10 -2.50
N GLY A 382 -25.07 -2.72 -3.41
CA GLY A 382 -23.67 -2.51 -3.01
C GLY A 382 -22.61 -2.45 -4.11
N ARG A 383 -22.88 -1.88 -5.30
CA ARG A 383 -21.82 -1.65 -6.31
C ARG A 383 -20.79 -0.59 -5.91
N GLU A 384 -20.94 0.09 -4.76
CA GLU A 384 -20.05 1.17 -4.34
C GLU A 384 -18.84 0.73 -3.49
N THR A 385 -18.72 -0.55 -3.10
CA THR A 385 -17.70 -0.96 -2.11
C THR A 385 -16.40 -1.52 -2.72
N LEU A 386 -16.38 -1.94 -4.00
CA LEU A 386 -15.17 -2.45 -4.68
C LEU A 386 -14.24 -1.35 -5.26
N GLN A 387 -14.48 -0.08 -4.89
CA GLN A 387 -13.64 1.07 -5.25
C GLN A 387 -13.19 1.81 -3.99
N ARG A 388 -12.09 1.40 -3.34
CA ARG A 388 -11.31 2.13 -2.31
C ARG A 388 -10.30 1.13 -1.70
N LEU A 389 -9.04 1.37 -1.34
CA LEU A 389 -8.11 2.51 -1.28
C LEU A 389 -6.71 1.90 -1.03
N ALA A 390 -5.64 2.59 -1.45
CA ALA A 390 -4.24 2.27 -1.12
C ALA A 390 -3.60 3.46 -0.35
N ALA A 391 -2.60 3.18 0.51
CA ALA A 391 -1.69 4.15 1.13
C ALA A 391 -0.35 3.45 1.44
N ARG A 392 0.86 4.03 1.39
CA ARG A 392 1.42 5.37 1.05
C ARG A 392 2.94 5.17 0.78
N ASP A 393 3.57 5.94 -0.11
CA ASP A 393 4.38 7.12 0.28
C ASP A 393 4.60 8.09 -0.90
N GLY A 394 4.44 9.39 -0.64
CA GLY A 394 5.11 10.49 -1.38
C GLY A 394 4.41 11.11 -2.60
N GLN A 395 3.59 12.15 -2.35
CA GLN A 395 3.09 13.19 -3.27
C GLN A 395 2.28 12.80 -4.53
N GLU A 396 1.09 13.43 -4.61
CA GLU A 396 0.16 13.57 -5.74
C GLU A 396 -0.38 12.31 -6.46
N GLY A 397 -1.70 12.10 -6.31
CA GLY A 397 -2.52 11.35 -7.27
C GLY A 397 -2.91 9.94 -6.82
N ARG A 398 -4.08 9.85 -6.17
CA ARG A 398 -4.82 8.62 -5.79
C ARG A 398 -4.82 7.59 -6.94
N LYS A 399 -4.30 6.37 -6.71
CA LYS A 399 -4.44 5.24 -7.65
C LYS A 399 -4.75 3.92 -6.94
N SER A 400 -5.57 3.13 -7.61
CA SER A 400 -6.27 1.93 -7.18
C SER A 400 -5.76 0.70 -7.93
N ALA A 401 -5.37 -0.36 -7.20
CA ALA A 401 -5.34 -1.74 -7.68
C ALA A 401 -5.35 -2.67 -6.45
N LEU A 402 -6.15 -3.74 -6.48
CA LEU A 402 -6.02 -4.84 -5.52
C LEU A 402 -4.67 -5.52 -5.78
N GLN A 403 -3.72 -5.39 -4.86
CA GLN A 403 -2.36 -5.92 -5.02
C GLN A 403 -2.34 -7.36 -4.50
N LEU A 404 -2.03 -8.31 -5.39
CA LEU A 404 -1.61 -9.64 -4.97
C LEU A 404 -0.19 -9.51 -4.40
N ASP A 405 -0.06 -9.60 -3.08
CA ASP A 405 1.25 -9.59 -2.44
C ASP A 405 1.73 -11.00 -2.17
N ILE A 406 2.95 -11.31 -2.63
CA ILE A 406 3.58 -12.61 -2.46
C ILE A 406 4.63 -12.46 -1.36
N ALA A 407 4.21 -12.68 -0.13
CA ALA A 407 5.14 -12.67 1.00
C ALA A 407 5.96 -13.97 1.01
N THR A 408 7.28 -13.86 0.94
CA THR A 408 8.20 -14.99 1.16
C THR A 408 9.23 -14.68 2.23
N VAL A 409 9.72 -15.74 2.87
CA VAL A 409 10.46 -15.66 4.12
C VAL A 409 11.89 -15.17 3.92
N ASP A 410 12.57 -15.51 2.83
CA ASP A 410 13.92 -15.03 2.52
C ASP A 410 14.17 -15.16 1.01
N CYS A 411 14.49 -14.06 0.30
CA CYS A 411 14.74 -13.93 -1.16
C CYS A 411 13.52 -14.02 -2.11
N PHE A 412 13.64 -13.42 -3.31
CA PHE A 412 12.59 -13.47 -4.33
C PHE A 412 12.48 -14.90 -4.89
N PRO A 413 11.32 -15.58 -4.74
CA PRO A 413 11.21 -17.03 -4.90
C PRO A 413 10.98 -17.43 -6.36
N ILE A 414 12.04 -17.42 -7.18
CA ILE A 414 11.94 -17.74 -8.62
C ILE A 414 11.23 -19.08 -8.86
N GLU A 415 11.52 -20.09 -8.04
CA GLU A 415 10.89 -21.41 -8.17
C GLU A 415 9.37 -21.36 -7.94
N LEU A 416 8.90 -20.62 -6.93
CA LEU A 416 7.47 -20.44 -6.66
C LEU A 416 6.79 -19.67 -7.79
N VAL A 417 7.45 -18.62 -8.29
CA VAL A 417 6.94 -17.83 -9.42
C VAL A 417 6.85 -18.69 -10.68
N SER A 418 7.87 -19.50 -10.98
CA SER A 418 7.85 -20.42 -12.14
C SER A 418 6.69 -21.42 -12.05
N LYS A 419 6.34 -21.88 -10.83
CA LYS A 419 5.11 -22.67 -10.59
C LYS A 419 3.84 -21.83 -10.85
N GLY A 420 3.82 -20.58 -10.41
CA GLY A 420 2.73 -19.61 -10.67
C GLY A 420 2.49 -19.34 -12.17
N LEU A 421 3.55 -19.22 -12.96
CA LEU A 421 3.47 -19.05 -14.42
C LEU A 421 2.87 -20.27 -15.14
N ARG A 422 2.76 -21.42 -14.47
CA ARG A 422 2.18 -22.67 -15.01
C ARG A 422 0.80 -22.97 -14.45
N VAL A 423 0.23 -22.08 -13.63
CA VAL A 423 -1.11 -22.24 -13.04
C VAL A 423 -2.14 -22.49 -14.13
N LYS A 424 -2.98 -23.50 -13.91
CA LYS A 424 -4.15 -23.79 -14.72
C LYS A 424 -5.29 -24.20 -13.79
N ILE A 425 -6.34 -23.40 -13.70
CA ILE A 425 -7.42 -23.60 -12.72
C ILE A 425 -8.16 -24.93 -12.95
N THR A 426 -8.17 -25.44 -14.18
CA THR A 426 -8.78 -26.74 -14.51
C THR A 426 -8.03 -27.92 -13.89
N ASP A 427 -6.74 -27.75 -13.59
CA ASP A 427 -5.88 -28.81 -13.06
C ASP A 427 -5.87 -28.81 -11.53
N ALA A 428 -6.38 -27.74 -10.91
CA ALA A 428 -6.50 -27.61 -9.47
C ALA A 428 -7.41 -28.69 -8.86
N ARG A 429 -7.16 -29.00 -7.59
CA ARG A 429 -7.76 -30.09 -6.82
C ARG A 429 -8.58 -29.55 -5.66
N ALA A 430 -9.56 -30.34 -5.24
CA ALA A 430 -10.41 -30.07 -4.10
C ALA A 430 -10.49 -31.32 -3.23
N SER A 431 -10.63 -31.14 -1.92
CA SER A 431 -10.95 -32.24 -1.01
C SER A 431 -12.36 -32.79 -1.29
N GLN A 432 -13.28 -31.95 -1.75
CA GLN A 432 -14.59 -32.34 -2.25
C GLN A 432 -14.68 -32.11 -3.76
N VAL A 433 -14.92 -33.17 -4.54
CA VAL A 433 -14.99 -33.09 -6.00
C VAL A 433 -16.10 -32.14 -6.48
N SER A 434 -17.19 -32.01 -5.73
CA SER A 434 -18.27 -31.05 -5.98
C SER A 434 -17.77 -29.60 -6.04
N ASP A 435 -16.89 -29.18 -5.13
CA ASP A 435 -16.38 -27.81 -5.06
C ASP A 435 -15.68 -27.45 -6.38
N LYS A 436 -14.88 -28.38 -6.93
CA LYS A 436 -14.20 -28.19 -8.21
C LYS A 436 -15.21 -27.97 -9.34
N MET A 437 -16.25 -28.77 -9.40
CA MET A 437 -17.28 -28.64 -10.44
C MET A 437 -18.01 -27.30 -10.31
N GLN A 438 -18.43 -26.96 -9.10
CA GLN A 438 -19.18 -25.74 -8.80
C GLN A 438 -18.36 -24.48 -9.12
N ILE A 439 -17.10 -24.42 -8.70
CA ILE A 439 -16.22 -23.27 -8.95
C ILE A 439 -15.97 -23.06 -10.46
N LEU A 440 -15.63 -24.13 -11.18
CA LEU A 440 -15.35 -24.01 -12.62
C LEU A 440 -16.61 -23.59 -13.39
N ASN A 441 -17.77 -24.11 -13.01
CA ASN A 441 -19.05 -23.72 -13.61
C ASN A 441 -19.49 -22.31 -13.21
N ALA A 442 -19.16 -21.86 -12.00
CA ALA A 442 -19.41 -20.49 -11.54
C ALA A 442 -18.59 -19.49 -12.37
N PHE A 443 -17.30 -19.74 -12.61
CA PHE A 443 -16.49 -18.92 -13.53
C PHE A 443 -17.03 -18.95 -14.98
N ALA A 444 -17.61 -20.07 -15.41
CA ALA A 444 -18.26 -20.16 -16.71
C ALA A 444 -19.64 -19.47 -16.76
N GLY A 445 -20.10 -18.86 -15.67
CA GLY A 445 -21.38 -18.15 -15.60
C GLY A 445 -22.61 -19.06 -15.66
N ARG A 446 -22.49 -20.34 -15.26
CA ARG A 446 -23.64 -21.25 -15.19
C ARG A 446 -24.56 -20.91 -14.01
N GLN A 447 -25.84 -21.25 -14.15
CA GLN A 447 -26.84 -21.08 -13.10
C GLN A 447 -26.64 -22.08 -11.96
N ILE A 448 -27.20 -21.77 -10.78
CA ILE A 448 -26.99 -22.53 -9.54
C ILE A 448 -27.35 -24.02 -9.68
N ASP A 449 -28.43 -24.33 -10.40
CA ASP A 449 -28.91 -25.70 -10.61
C ASP A 449 -27.95 -26.55 -11.46
N ASP A 450 -27.12 -25.89 -12.28
CA ASP A 450 -26.18 -26.53 -13.22
C ASP A 450 -24.73 -26.55 -12.70
N LEU A 451 -24.46 -26.06 -11.49
CA LEU A 451 -23.10 -25.96 -10.96
C LEU A 451 -22.43 -27.32 -10.72
N ASN A 452 -23.22 -28.38 -10.50
CA ASN A 452 -22.70 -29.74 -10.33
C ASN A 452 -22.54 -30.51 -11.67
N ALA A 453 -22.89 -29.91 -12.81
CA ALA A 453 -22.72 -30.55 -14.11
C ALA A 453 -21.25 -30.62 -14.52
N GLN A 454 -20.92 -31.48 -15.49
CA GLN A 454 -19.54 -31.57 -16.01
C GLN A 454 -19.06 -30.19 -16.54
N PRO A 455 -17.94 -29.64 -16.04
CA PRO A 455 -17.43 -28.36 -16.50
C PRO A 455 -16.90 -28.43 -17.94
N ASN A 456 -17.12 -27.35 -18.70
CA ASN A 456 -16.45 -27.16 -19.98
C ASN A 456 -15.05 -26.58 -19.74
N CYS A 457 -14.03 -27.43 -19.70
CA CYS A 457 -12.65 -27.01 -19.43
C CYS A 457 -12.05 -26.07 -20.50
N ASP A 458 -12.65 -26.00 -21.69
CA ASP A 458 -12.22 -25.10 -22.77
C ASP A 458 -12.97 -23.76 -22.79
N HIS A 459 -13.75 -23.46 -21.74
CA HIS A 459 -14.54 -22.23 -21.67
C HIS A 459 -13.62 -20.98 -21.70
N PRO A 460 -13.94 -19.95 -22.52
CA PRO A 460 -13.10 -18.76 -22.68
C PRO A 460 -12.76 -18.04 -21.36
N THR A 461 -13.73 -17.92 -20.44
CA THR A 461 -13.49 -17.30 -19.13
C THR A 461 -12.47 -18.05 -18.28
N LEU A 462 -12.43 -19.39 -18.35
CA LEU A 462 -11.44 -20.17 -17.60
C LEU A 462 -10.03 -19.91 -18.14
N ARG A 463 -9.89 -19.88 -19.47
CA ARG A 463 -8.63 -19.50 -20.12
C ARG A 463 -8.22 -18.07 -19.76
N GLN A 464 -9.17 -17.15 -19.70
CA GLN A 464 -8.92 -15.77 -19.30
C GLN A 464 -8.43 -15.67 -17.84
N VAL A 465 -9.00 -16.45 -16.92
CA VAL A 465 -8.51 -16.53 -15.53
C VAL A 465 -7.07 -17.03 -15.53
N ASP A 466 -6.77 -18.12 -16.24
CA ASP A 466 -5.41 -18.67 -16.33
C ASP A 466 -4.40 -17.64 -16.84
N THR A 467 -4.68 -16.98 -17.97
CA THR A 467 -3.75 -16.00 -18.55
C THR A 467 -3.61 -14.75 -17.69
N THR A 468 -4.69 -14.31 -17.03
CA THR A 468 -4.64 -13.17 -16.11
C THR A 468 -3.78 -13.48 -14.89
N LEU A 469 -3.95 -14.65 -14.28
CA LEU A 469 -3.17 -15.08 -13.13
C LEU A 469 -1.68 -15.14 -13.47
N ARG A 470 -1.32 -15.79 -14.58
CA ARG A 470 0.06 -15.85 -15.06
C ARG A 470 0.63 -14.47 -15.36
N GLY A 471 -0.16 -13.58 -15.97
CA GLY A 471 0.21 -12.19 -16.22
C GLY A 471 0.50 -11.42 -14.93
N ASN A 472 -0.30 -11.64 -13.86
CA ASN A 472 -0.06 -11.03 -12.56
C ASN A 472 1.26 -11.50 -11.93
N PHE A 473 1.55 -12.80 -11.96
CA PHE A 473 2.86 -13.32 -11.55
C PHE A 473 3.99 -12.75 -12.41
N ALA A 474 3.76 -12.60 -13.72
CA ALA A 474 4.77 -12.06 -14.62
C ALA A 474 5.15 -10.62 -14.29
N VAL A 475 4.16 -9.76 -14.04
CA VAL A 475 4.36 -8.36 -13.64
C VAL A 475 5.05 -8.29 -12.28
N ALA A 476 4.58 -9.05 -11.29
CA ALA A 476 5.17 -9.07 -9.95
C ALA A 476 6.64 -9.56 -9.97
N ALA A 477 6.98 -10.45 -10.88
CA ALA A 477 8.30 -11.07 -10.96
C ALA A 477 9.33 -10.30 -11.79
N TRP A 478 8.86 -9.41 -12.68
CA TRP A 478 9.72 -8.86 -13.74
C TRP A 478 10.97 -8.18 -13.19
N ARG A 479 10.80 -7.28 -12.23
CA ARG A 479 11.93 -6.53 -11.66
C ARG A 479 12.93 -7.47 -11.00
N ALA A 480 12.46 -8.37 -10.14
CA ALA A 480 13.32 -9.25 -9.37
C ALA A 480 14.06 -10.26 -10.26
N ALA A 481 13.44 -10.69 -11.37
CA ALA A 481 14.10 -11.50 -12.38
C ALA A 481 15.30 -10.76 -13.02
N LEU A 482 15.12 -9.48 -13.38
CA LEU A 482 16.20 -8.66 -13.92
C LEU A 482 17.30 -8.37 -12.90
N GLU A 483 16.95 -8.12 -11.63
CA GLU A 483 17.92 -7.93 -10.53
C GLU A 483 18.81 -9.15 -10.33
N GLN A 484 18.26 -10.35 -10.55
CA GLN A 484 19.00 -11.62 -10.49
C GLN A 484 19.67 -12.00 -11.82
N GLY A 485 19.51 -11.19 -12.87
CA GLY A 485 20.09 -11.44 -14.20
C GLY A 485 19.50 -12.65 -14.92
N LEU A 486 18.25 -12.99 -14.62
CA LEU A 486 17.54 -14.11 -15.26
C LEU A 486 17.01 -13.69 -16.64
N ASP A 487 16.95 -14.67 -17.54
CA ASP A 487 16.30 -14.53 -18.83
C ASP A 487 14.77 -14.56 -18.66
N THR A 488 14.09 -13.56 -19.22
CA THR A 488 12.63 -13.39 -19.15
C THR A 488 11.93 -13.73 -20.47
N SER A 489 12.71 -14.08 -21.49
CA SER A 489 12.23 -14.31 -22.85
C SER A 489 11.53 -15.66 -23.02
N GLU A 490 10.85 -15.81 -24.15
CA GLU A 490 10.22 -17.07 -24.54
C GLU A 490 11.24 -18.24 -24.62
N GLY A 491 10.91 -19.35 -23.95
CA GLY A 491 11.76 -20.55 -23.91
C GLY A 491 12.76 -20.60 -22.74
N SER A 492 12.86 -19.53 -21.95
CA SER A 492 13.63 -19.51 -20.70
C SER A 492 12.95 -20.30 -19.56
N GLU A 493 13.66 -20.49 -18.44
CA GLU A 493 13.09 -21.08 -17.22
C GLU A 493 11.98 -20.22 -16.58
N LEU A 494 12.01 -18.92 -16.87
CA LEU A 494 11.09 -17.91 -16.33
C LEU A 494 10.51 -17.05 -17.48
N PRO A 495 9.59 -17.60 -18.29
CA PRO A 495 9.10 -16.96 -19.51
C PRO A 495 8.05 -15.86 -19.22
N LEU A 496 8.48 -14.79 -18.55
CA LEU A 496 7.63 -13.65 -18.19
C LEU A 496 7.06 -12.96 -19.43
N GLU A 497 7.84 -12.92 -20.52
CA GLU A 497 7.39 -12.41 -21.82
C GLU A 497 6.10 -13.08 -22.26
N VAL A 498 6.05 -14.41 -22.26
CA VAL A 498 4.90 -15.19 -22.75
C VAL A 498 3.69 -14.99 -21.85
N ALA A 499 3.90 -15.07 -20.53
CA ALA A 499 2.82 -14.94 -19.56
C ALA A 499 2.15 -13.57 -19.60
N LEU A 500 2.92 -12.49 -19.77
CA LEU A 500 2.36 -11.14 -19.95
C LEU A 500 1.69 -10.99 -21.32
N ARG A 501 2.29 -11.53 -22.38
CA ARG A 501 1.78 -11.46 -23.76
C ARG A 501 0.41 -12.13 -23.95
N GLU A 502 0.16 -13.21 -23.22
CA GLU A 502 -1.11 -13.94 -23.24
C GLU A 502 -2.23 -13.24 -22.44
N ASP A 503 -1.90 -12.30 -21.56
CA ASP A 503 -2.84 -11.54 -20.72
C ASP A 503 -3.52 -10.39 -21.50
N VAL A 504 -4.09 -10.71 -22.66
CA VAL A 504 -4.67 -9.73 -23.62
C VAL A 504 -5.87 -8.93 -23.07
N SER A 505 -6.48 -9.37 -21.97
CA SER A 505 -7.55 -8.62 -21.30
C SER A 505 -7.04 -7.61 -20.27
N ARG A 506 -5.72 -7.45 -20.11
CA ARG A 506 -5.11 -6.44 -19.24
C ARG A 506 -5.46 -5.02 -19.69
N ARG A 507 -5.91 -4.22 -18.72
CA ARG A 507 -6.21 -2.79 -18.89
C ARG A 507 -5.13 -1.88 -18.28
N GLU A 508 -4.46 -2.35 -17.23
CA GLU A 508 -3.42 -1.59 -16.55
C GLU A 508 -2.12 -2.38 -16.45
N LEU A 509 -1.00 -1.72 -16.77
CA LEU A 509 0.35 -2.25 -16.64
C LEU A 509 1.22 -1.21 -15.94
N GLU A 510 1.77 -1.59 -14.79
CA GLU A 510 2.75 -0.79 -14.06
C GLU A 510 4.00 -1.65 -13.83
N LEU A 511 5.16 -1.16 -14.28
CA LEU A 511 6.43 -1.82 -14.10
C LEU A 511 7.47 -0.81 -13.64
N ASN A 512 8.03 -1.05 -12.45
CA ASN A 512 9.20 -0.35 -11.95
C ASN A 512 10.46 -1.16 -12.20
N LEU A 513 11.20 -0.79 -13.24
CA LEU A 513 12.46 -1.41 -13.63
C LEU A 513 13.66 -0.48 -13.42
N GLN A 514 13.51 0.53 -12.55
CA GLN A 514 14.56 1.50 -12.23
C GLN A 514 15.89 0.82 -11.93
N GLY A 515 16.93 1.22 -12.67
CA GLY A 515 18.33 0.81 -12.48
C GLY A 515 18.68 -0.62 -12.89
N VAL A 516 17.71 -1.43 -13.31
CA VAL A 516 17.92 -2.87 -13.52
C VAL A 516 17.81 -3.30 -14.98
N ALA A 517 17.00 -2.61 -15.79
CA ALA A 517 16.79 -2.99 -17.18
C ALA A 517 17.94 -2.55 -18.11
N LYS A 518 18.23 -3.41 -19.08
CA LYS A 518 19.11 -3.13 -20.23
C LYS A 518 18.27 -3.07 -21.52
N GLN A 519 18.92 -2.69 -22.63
CA GLN A 519 18.25 -2.58 -23.93
C GLN A 519 17.53 -3.87 -24.35
N HIS A 520 18.15 -5.05 -24.15
CA HIS A 520 17.54 -6.33 -24.50
C HIS A 520 16.27 -6.62 -23.68
N ASP A 521 16.28 -6.30 -22.39
CA ASP A 521 15.14 -6.50 -21.49
C ASP A 521 13.96 -5.61 -21.90
N LEU A 522 14.24 -4.38 -22.33
CA LEU A 522 13.23 -3.49 -22.93
C LEU A 522 12.65 -4.10 -24.21
N SER A 523 13.48 -4.66 -25.10
CA SER A 523 12.99 -5.34 -26.31
C SER A 523 12.07 -6.51 -25.97
N THR A 524 12.42 -7.33 -24.98
CA THR A 524 11.61 -8.45 -24.50
C THR A 524 10.28 -7.97 -23.90
N LEU A 525 10.30 -6.93 -23.07
CA LEU A 525 9.08 -6.33 -22.54
C LEU A 525 8.18 -5.78 -23.65
N CYS A 526 8.74 -5.09 -24.64
CA CYS A 526 7.96 -4.51 -25.74
C CYS A 526 7.24 -5.58 -26.56
N LYS A 527 7.87 -6.75 -26.80
CA LYS A 527 7.22 -7.91 -27.45
C LYS A 527 6.06 -8.46 -26.62
N ALA A 528 6.20 -8.47 -25.29
CA ALA A 528 5.14 -8.92 -24.39
C ALA A 528 3.94 -7.97 -24.41
N VAL A 529 4.19 -6.66 -24.51
CA VAL A 529 3.15 -5.63 -24.45
C VAL A 529 2.43 -5.41 -25.79
N GLU A 530 3.09 -5.66 -26.93
CA GLU A 530 2.55 -5.40 -28.27
C GLU A 530 1.12 -5.96 -28.52
N PRO A 531 0.72 -7.15 -28.03
CA PRO A 531 -0.64 -7.67 -28.23
C PRO A 531 -1.71 -7.12 -27.26
N LEU A 532 -1.33 -6.33 -26.26
CA LEU A 532 -2.20 -5.89 -25.16
C LEU A 532 -3.11 -4.72 -25.54
N LYS A 533 -3.92 -4.88 -26.59
CA LYS A 533 -4.74 -3.81 -27.19
C LYS A 533 -5.80 -3.21 -26.25
N ASN A 534 -6.13 -3.89 -25.16
CA ASN A 534 -7.09 -3.41 -24.15
C ASN A 534 -6.45 -2.51 -23.09
N LEU A 535 -5.14 -2.26 -23.18
CA LEU A 535 -4.42 -1.43 -22.22
C LEU A 535 -4.90 0.03 -22.29
N THR A 536 -5.41 0.53 -21.17
CA THR A 536 -5.86 1.92 -20.99
C THR A 536 -4.86 2.72 -20.16
N ARG A 537 -4.08 2.07 -19.29
CA ARG A 537 -3.03 2.71 -18.49
C ARG A 537 -1.72 1.94 -18.58
N TRP A 538 -0.65 2.64 -18.94
CA TRP A 538 0.71 2.10 -18.89
C TRP A 538 1.64 3.05 -18.14
N ARG A 539 2.24 2.55 -17.06
CA ARG A 539 3.32 3.21 -16.32
C ARG A 539 4.57 2.36 -16.38
N LEU A 540 5.66 2.94 -16.87
CA LEU A 540 6.93 2.25 -17.03
C LEU A 540 8.06 3.14 -16.50
N ASP A 541 8.70 2.69 -15.43
CA ASP A 541 9.88 3.35 -14.87
C ASP A 541 11.14 2.61 -15.30
N LEU A 542 11.90 3.24 -16.19
CA LEU A 542 13.21 2.82 -16.69
C LEU A 542 14.29 3.84 -16.26
N SER A 543 14.07 4.59 -15.18
CA SER A 543 15.05 5.54 -14.70
C SER A 543 16.35 4.83 -14.29
N HIS A 544 17.49 5.48 -14.50
CA HIS A 544 18.82 4.93 -14.23
C HIS A 544 19.17 3.63 -15.02
N CYS A 545 18.40 3.26 -16.04
CA CYS A 545 18.64 2.05 -16.83
C CYS A 545 19.67 2.27 -17.94
N GLN A 546 20.17 1.16 -18.50
CA GLN A 546 21.11 1.15 -19.62
C GLN A 546 20.38 1.11 -20.97
N ILE A 547 19.45 2.04 -21.16
CA ILE A 547 18.67 2.16 -22.40
C ILE A 547 19.36 3.12 -23.37
N THR A 548 19.50 2.69 -24.62
CA THR A 548 20.15 3.47 -25.69
C THR A 548 19.18 3.87 -26.80
N SER A 549 18.04 3.18 -26.93
CA SER A 549 17.05 3.46 -27.96
C SER A 549 15.64 3.18 -27.47
N THR A 550 14.69 4.06 -27.85
CA THR A 550 13.25 3.89 -27.60
C THR A 550 12.51 3.27 -28.79
N ALA A 551 13.21 2.74 -29.79
CA ALA A 551 12.58 2.23 -31.01
C ALA A 551 11.61 1.07 -30.74
N ASP A 552 11.98 0.13 -29.86
CA ASP A 552 11.11 -1.02 -29.53
C ASP A 552 9.88 -0.56 -28.75
N LEU A 553 10.06 0.41 -27.84
CA LEU A 553 8.97 1.03 -27.09
C LEU A 553 8.00 1.73 -28.05
N GLY A 554 8.52 2.52 -28.99
CA GLY A 554 7.70 3.19 -30.01
C GLY A 554 6.86 2.20 -30.84
N ARG A 555 7.47 1.13 -31.34
CA ARG A 555 6.72 0.10 -32.09
C ARG A 555 5.62 -0.56 -31.27
N SER A 556 5.88 -0.84 -29.99
CA SER A 556 4.85 -1.41 -29.12
C SER A 556 3.69 -0.43 -28.85
N LEU A 557 3.97 0.87 -28.74
CA LEU A 557 2.94 1.89 -28.49
C LEU A 557 2.01 2.10 -29.68
N GLU A 558 2.49 1.95 -30.92
CA GLU A 558 1.67 2.10 -32.14
C GLU A 558 0.45 1.15 -32.14
N THR A 559 0.49 0.02 -31.44
CA THR A 559 -0.62 -0.94 -31.37
C THR A 559 -1.64 -0.64 -30.27
N LEU A 560 -1.29 0.20 -29.29
CA LEU A 560 -2.05 0.43 -28.05
C LEU A 560 -3.01 1.62 -28.14
N ILE A 561 -3.82 1.66 -29.20
CA ILE A 561 -4.69 2.81 -29.53
C ILE A 561 -5.76 3.16 -28.47
N ASN A 562 -6.03 2.25 -27.52
CA ASN A 562 -6.98 2.46 -26.43
C ASN A 562 -6.35 3.12 -25.19
N LEU A 563 -5.06 3.45 -25.25
CA LEU A 563 -4.34 4.01 -24.12
C LEU A 563 -4.88 5.41 -23.78
N GLN A 564 -5.30 5.57 -22.53
CA GLN A 564 -5.79 6.82 -21.94
C GLN A 564 -4.73 7.47 -21.06
N GLN A 565 -3.83 6.69 -20.47
CA GLN A 565 -2.75 7.19 -19.62
C GLN A 565 -1.43 6.51 -19.96
N LEU A 566 -0.42 7.31 -20.28
CA LEU A 566 0.95 6.87 -20.53
C LEU A 566 1.91 7.65 -19.63
N ILE A 567 2.69 6.93 -18.83
CA ILE A 567 3.76 7.49 -18.02
C ILE A 567 5.04 6.69 -18.29
N VAL A 568 6.05 7.35 -18.84
CA VAL A 568 7.34 6.74 -19.15
C VAL A 568 8.44 7.55 -18.48
N ASP A 569 9.14 6.91 -17.54
CA ASP A 569 10.33 7.46 -16.89
C ASP A 569 11.60 6.88 -17.50
N LEU A 570 12.40 7.75 -18.10
CA LEU A 570 13.68 7.48 -18.74
C LEU A 570 14.78 8.39 -18.16
N LYS A 571 14.59 8.92 -16.94
CA LYS A 571 15.58 9.80 -16.29
C LYS A 571 16.90 9.06 -16.13
N TRP A 572 18.01 9.79 -16.26
CA TRP A 572 19.37 9.26 -16.08
C TRP A 572 19.79 8.14 -17.05
N CYS A 573 19.06 7.93 -18.15
CA CYS A 573 19.47 7.04 -19.24
C CYS A 573 20.56 7.69 -20.10
N LYS A 574 21.81 7.71 -19.61
CA LYS A 574 22.94 8.43 -20.24
C LYS A 574 23.26 8.00 -21.68
N GLY A 575 22.91 6.77 -22.05
CA GLY A 575 23.10 6.24 -23.40
C GLY A 575 22.02 6.67 -24.40
N LEU A 576 20.93 7.28 -23.93
CA LEU A 576 19.81 7.69 -24.77
C LEU A 576 20.14 9.01 -25.50
N THR A 577 20.17 8.95 -26.83
CA THR A 577 20.51 10.10 -27.69
C THR A 577 19.31 10.69 -28.43
N SER A 578 18.23 9.91 -28.58
CA SER A 578 17.02 10.30 -29.30
C SER A 578 15.81 9.62 -28.67
N ILE A 579 14.68 10.33 -28.70
CA ILE A 579 13.33 9.79 -28.39
C ILE A 579 12.38 9.87 -29.59
N ALA A 580 12.91 10.11 -30.79
CA ALA A 580 12.13 10.35 -32.00
C ALA A 580 11.15 9.22 -32.32
N GLU A 581 11.56 7.97 -32.12
CA GLU A 581 10.73 6.79 -32.36
C GLU A 581 9.60 6.65 -31.35
N LEU A 582 9.86 6.97 -30.09
CA LEU A 582 8.82 7.05 -29.06
C LEU A 582 7.84 8.16 -29.42
N ALA A 583 8.34 9.35 -29.73
CA ALA A 583 7.51 10.50 -30.09
C ALA A 583 6.57 10.21 -31.27
N ARG A 584 7.08 9.71 -32.39
CA ARG A 584 6.27 9.42 -33.58
C ARG A 584 5.13 8.43 -33.28
N SER A 585 5.38 7.44 -32.43
CA SER A 585 4.35 6.47 -32.04
C SER A 585 3.18 7.09 -31.27
N LEU A 586 3.40 8.22 -30.60
CA LEU A 586 2.35 8.93 -29.87
C LEU A 586 1.27 9.47 -30.80
N GLU A 587 1.57 9.73 -32.09
CA GLU A 587 0.58 10.22 -33.06
C GLU A 587 -0.62 9.26 -33.21
N ALA A 588 -0.42 7.96 -32.96
CA ALA A 588 -1.48 6.96 -33.01
C ALA A 588 -2.39 6.96 -31.75
N LEU A 589 -1.95 7.55 -30.64
CA LEU A 589 -2.58 7.45 -29.32
C LEU A 589 -3.59 8.58 -29.07
N THR A 590 -4.52 8.80 -29.99
CA THR A 590 -5.44 9.95 -29.93
C THR A 590 -6.44 9.92 -28.77
N ASN A 591 -6.62 8.77 -28.10
CA ASN A 591 -7.46 8.62 -26.91
C ASN A 591 -6.74 9.03 -25.60
N LEU A 592 -5.48 9.45 -25.68
CA LEU A 592 -4.68 9.76 -24.50
C LEU A 592 -5.20 11.01 -23.78
N GLN A 593 -5.50 10.85 -22.49
CA GLN A 593 -5.94 11.90 -21.58
C GLN A 593 -4.80 12.37 -20.68
N GLN A 594 -3.85 11.49 -20.36
CA GLN A 594 -2.67 11.80 -19.55
C GLN A 594 -1.39 11.29 -20.22
N LEU A 595 -0.42 12.18 -20.36
CA LEU A 595 0.93 11.87 -20.85
C LEU A 595 1.97 12.41 -19.88
N SER A 596 2.91 11.56 -19.49
CA SER A 596 4.12 11.95 -18.77
C SER A 596 5.33 11.32 -19.46
N VAL A 597 6.22 12.18 -19.96
CA VAL A 597 7.49 11.78 -20.58
C VAL A 597 8.62 12.41 -19.80
N GLU A 598 9.34 11.59 -19.05
CA GLU A 598 10.34 12.04 -18.12
C GLU A 598 11.73 11.61 -18.61
N VAL A 599 12.53 12.52 -19.16
CA VAL A 599 13.84 12.24 -19.80
C VAL A 599 14.96 13.11 -19.23
N ALA A 600 14.87 13.46 -17.94
CA ALA A 600 15.86 14.29 -17.27
C ALA A 600 17.24 13.63 -17.19
N CYS A 601 18.30 14.44 -17.16
CA CYS A 601 19.69 14.01 -17.08
C CYS A 601 20.13 13.06 -18.22
N CYS A 602 19.46 13.10 -19.36
CA CYS A 602 19.85 12.42 -20.59
C CYS A 602 20.77 13.33 -21.41
N SER A 603 22.05 13.42 -21.03
CA SER A 603 23.02 14.34 -21.64
C SER A 603 23.24 14.14 -23.15
N GLY A 604 22.93 12.94 -23.67
CA GLY A 604 22.99 12.63 -25.11
C GLY A 604 21.80 13.16 -25.92
N LEU A 605 20.71 13.59 -25.26
CA LEU A 605 19.50 14.06 -25.93
C LEU A 605 19.73 15.48 -26.48
N THR A 606 19.65 15.62 -27.81
CA THR A 606 19.94 16.88 -28.51
C THR A 606 18.70 17.58 -29.06
N SER A 607 17.60 16.84 -29.26
CA SER A 607 16.37 17.36 -29.84
C SER A 607 15.13 16.66 -29.28
N ILE A 608 14.06 17.43 -29.13
CA ILE A 608 12.71 16.97 -28.81
C ILE A 608 11.71 17.32 -29.91
N ALA A 609 12.19 17.70 -31.10
CA ALA A 609 11.33 18.25 -32.16
C ALA A 609 10.20 17.29 -32.57
N GLU A 610 10.49 15.99 -32.65
CA GLU A 610 9.46 14.98 -32.94
C GLU A 610 8.44 14.83 -31.82
N LEU A 611 8.87 14.94 -30.56
CA LEU A 611 7.92 14.95 -29.44
C LEU A 611 6.98 16.13 -29.61
N GLY A 612 7.52 17.32 -29.89
CA GLY A 612 6.74 18.50 -30.25
C GLY A 612 5.70 18.19 -31.33
N ARG A 613 6.12 17.76 -32.53
CA ARG A 613 5.20 17.46 -33.64
C ARG A 613 4.11 16.43 -33.30
N SER A 614 4.49 15.35 -32.62
CA SER A 614 3.55 14.27 -32.29
C SER A 614 2.42 14.70 -31.34
N LEU A 615 2.68 15.68 -30.47
CA LEU A 615 1.68 16.18 -29.53
C LEU A 615 0.50 16.87 -30.23
N GLU A 616 0.67 17.39 -31.45
CA GLU A 616 -0.40 18.08 -32.19
C GLU A 616 -1.62 17.15 -32.45
N ALA A 617 -1.39 15.84 -32.54
CA ALA A 617 -2.44 14.84 -32.72
C ALA A 617 -3.23 14.53 -31.43
N LEU A 618 -2.68 14.83 -30.24
CA LEU A 618 -3.20 14.41 -28.94
C LEU A 618 -4.24 15.37 -28.35
N THR A 619 -5.23 15.78 -29.14
CA THR A 619 -6.18 16.84 -28.76
C THR A 619 -7.09 16.50 -27.56
N ASN A 620 -7.21 15.23 -27.17
CA ASN A 620 -7.95 14.80 -25.98
C ASN A 620 -7.15 14.92 -24.67
N LEU A 621 -5.90 15.38 -24.73
CA LEU A 621 -5.02 15.42 -23.57
C LEU A 621 -5.50 16.44 -22.54
N GLN A 622 -5.69 15.97 -21.31
CA GLN A 622 -6.08 16.78 -20.14
C GLN A 622 -4.88 17.06 -19.23
N LYS A 623 -3.91 16.15 -19.16
CA LYS A 623 -2.71 16.28 -18.34
C LYS A 623 -1.45 15.98 -19.14
N LEU A 624 -0.51 16.92 -19.13
CA LEU A 624 0.81 16.78 -19.75
C LEU A 624 1.90 17.09 -18.72
N SER A 625 2.79 16.13 -18.50
CA SER A 625 4.02 16.31 -17.72
C SER A 625 5.24 16.00 -18.58
N MET A 626 6.23 16.89 -18.54
CA MET A 626 7.51 16.67 -19.20
C MET A 626 8.65 17.13 -18.31
N ASP A 627 9.53 16.20 -17.93
CA ASP A 627 10.79 16.53 -17.29
C ASP A 627 11.95 16.34 -18.26
N LEU A 628 12.45 17.47 -18.75
CA LEU A 628 13.55 17.60 -19.70
C LEU A 628 14.77 18.25 -19.03
N SER A 629 14.84 18.23 -17.69
CA SER A 629 15.90 18.94 -16.97
C SER A 629 17.28 18.31 -17.15
N VAL A 630 18.33 19.13 -17.09
CA VAL A 630 19.74 18.72 -17.24
C VAL A 630 20.03 18.04 -18.60
N CYS A 631 19.23 18.35 -19.62
CA CYS A 631 19.51 17.97 -21.01
C CYS A 631 20.36 19.05 -21.68
N GLU A 632 21.67 19.05 -21.40
CA GLU A 632 22.62 20.09 -21.85
C GLU A 632 22.67 20.26 -23.38
N GLY A 633 22.41 19.18 -24.13
CA GLY A 633 22.37 19.18 -25.59
C GLY A 633 21.10 19.83 -26.19
N LEU A 634 20.08 20.11 -25.38
CA LEU A 634 18.82 20.67 -25.85
C LEU A 634 18.96 22.17 -26.15
N THR A 635 18.78 22.54 -27.42
CA THR A 635 18.98 23.92 -27.89
C THR A 635 17.69 24.66 -28.26
N SER A 636 16.63 23.94 -28.58
CA SER A 636 15.34 24.49 -29.04
C SER A 636 14.16 23.73 -28.44
N ILE A 637 13.06 24.46 -28.22
CA ILE A 637 11.74 23.93 -27.85
C ILE A 637 10.65 24.44 -28.82
N ALA A 638 11.02 24.89 -30.03
CA ALA A 638 10.11 25.59 -30.92
C ALA A 638 8.92 24.73 -31.35
N GLU A 639 9.17 23.48 -31.72
CA GLU A 639 8.14 22.51 -32.12
C GLU A 639 7.24 22.12 -30.94
N LEU A 640 7.78 22.11 -29.71
CA LEU A 640 6.99 21.91 -28.50
C LEU A 640 6.05 23.08 -28.26
N GLY A 641 6.54 24.32 -28.41
CA GLY A 641 5.68 25.50 -28.33
C GLY A 641 4.57 25.47 -29.37
N GLY A 642 4.90 25.20 -30.64
CA GLY A 642 3.91 25.16 -31.71
C GLY A 642 2.80 24.13 -31.50
N SER A 643 3.13 22.93 -31.00
CA SER A 643 2.13 21.88 -30.83
C SER A 643 1.24 22.04 -29.59
N LEU A 644 1.74 22.69 -28.54
CA LEU A 644 0.92 23.02 -27.36
C LEU A 644 -0.28 23.91 -27.73
N GLU A 645 -0.22 24.71 -28.80
CA GLU A 645 -1.35 25.51 -29.28
C GLU A 645 -2.59 24.66 -29.66
N ALA A 646 -2.38 23.41 -30.08
CA ALA A 646 -3.47 22.49 -30.43
C ALA A 646 -4.15 21.83 -29.21
N LEU A 647 -3.47 21.80 -28.06
CA LEU A 647 -3.91 21.06 -26.86
C LEU A 647 -4.88 21.85 -25.97
N THR A 648 -5.93 22.40 -26.58
CA THR A 648 -6.87 23.31 -25.88
C THR A 648 -7.68 22.66 -24.75
N ASN A 649 -7.76 21.32 -24.68
CA ASN A 649 -8.42 20.59 -23.60
C ASN A 649 -7.56 20.41 -22.35
N LEU A 650 -6.31 20.90 -22.37
CA LEU A 650 -5.37 20.70 -21.27
C LEU A 650 -5.81 21.44 -20.00
N GLN A 651 -5.85 20.71 -18.89
CA GLN A 651 -6.19 21.19 -17.55
C GLN A 651 -4.96 21.28 -16.65
N GLU A 652 -3.97 20.40 -16.85
CA GLU A 652 -2.73 20.37 -16.10
C GLU A 652 -1.52 20.33 -17.03
N LEU A 653 -0.59 21.27 -16.87
CA LEU A 653 0.68 21.34 -17.60
C LEU A 653 1.86 21.44 -16.64
N THR A 654 2.76 20.47 -16.70
CA THR A 654 4.04 20.50 -15.99
C THR A 654 5.19 20.43 -16.98
N VAL A 655 6.08 21.42 -16.96
CA VAL A 655 7.27 21.48 -17.82
C VAL A 655 8.49 21.81 -16.99
N ASN A 656 9.42 20.86 -16.88
CA ASN A 656 10.71 21.05 -16.22
C ASN A 656 11.83 21.13 -17.25
N LEU A 657 12.41 22.33 -17.40
CA LEU A 657 13.52 22.67 -18.29
C LEU A 657 14.72 23.21 -17.47
N ALA A 658 14.84 22.81 -16.21
CA ALA A 658 15.93 23.23 -15.34
C ALA A 658 17.29 22.79 -15.87
N TYR A 659 18.30 23.65 -15.79
CA TYR A 659 19.70 23.41 -16.18
C TYR A 659 19.91 23.00 -17.65
N CYS A 660 18.96 23.31 -18.54
CA CYS A 660 19.16 23.21 -19.99
C CYS A 660 19.95 24.42 -20.49
N GLU A 661 21.28 24.42 -20.30
CA GLU A 661 22.15 25.58 -20.62
C GLU A 661 22.13 25.98 -22.10
N GLY A 662 21.86 25.04 -23.01
CA GLY A 662 21.73 25.28 -24.44
C GLY A 662 20.49 26.10 -24.84
N LEU A 663 19.45 26.12 -24.00
CA LEU A 663 18.19 26.79 -24.28
C LEU A 663 18.26 28.28 -23.94
N ARG A 664 18.29 29.13 -24.97
CA ARG A 664 18.44 30.60 -24.82
C ARG A 664 17.13 31.38 -24.79
N SER A 665 16.05 30.81 -25.32
CA SER A 665 14.72 31.44 -25.42
C SER A 665 13.65 30.52 -24.85
N ILE A 666 12.57 31.13 -24.34
CA ILE A 666 11.31 30.47 -23.99
C ILE A 666 10.09 31.15 -24.61
N ALA A 667 10.31 32.06 -25.57
CA ALA A 667 9.22 32.83 -26.17
C ALA A 667 8.19 31.91 -26.84
N GLU A 668 8.65 30.78 -27.36
CA GLU A 668 7.86 29.72 -27.99
C GLU A 668 6.89 29.08 -27.01
N LEU A 669 7.36 28.74 -25.81
CA LEU A 669 6.49 28.26 -24.73
C LEU A 669 5.47 29.34 -24.34
N GLY A 670 5.92 30.60 -24.23
CA GLY A 670 5.03 31.73 -23.92
C GLY A 670 3.86 31.83 -24.90
N ARG A 671 4.14 31.92 -26.22
CA ARG A 671 3.09 32.02 -27.26
C ARG A 671 2.06 30.90 -27.16
N SER A 672 2.53 29.68 -26.90
CA SER A 672 1.65 28.52 -26.83
C SER A 672 0.68 28.52 -25.66
N LEU A 673 1.08 29.09 -24.51
CA LEU A 673 0.25 29.15 -23.31
C LEU A 673 -1.01 30.00 -23.53
N GLU A 674 -0.98 30.99 -24.44
CA GLU A 674 -2.13 31.86 -24.71
C GLU A 674 -3.36 31.07 -25.22
N ALA A 675 -3.14 29.93 -25.88
CA ALA A 675 -4.21 29.07 -26.37
C ALA A 675 -4.84 28.16 -25.29
N LEU A 676 -4.16 27.93 -24.17
CA LEU A 676 -4.52 26.92 -23.17
C LEU A 676 -5.53 27.43 -22.12
N GLN A 677 -6.66 27.99 -22.58
CA GLN A 677 -7.63 28.68 -21.72
C GLN A 677 -8.31 27.80 -20.66
N ASN A 678 -8.30 26.47 -20.83
CA ASN A 678 -8.86 25.51 -19.88
C ASN A 678 -7.90 25.11 -18.74
N LEU A 679 -6.68 25.66 -18.73
CA LEU A 679 -5.65 25.26 -17.79
C LEU A 679 -5.99 25.69 -16.36
N GLN A 680 -5.99 24.72 -15.45
CA GLN A 680 -6.25 24.90 -14.02
C GLN A 680 -4.97 24.82 -13.20
N GLN A 681 -3.99 24.04 -13.64
CA GLN A 681 -2.69 23.89 -12.97
C GLN A 681 -1.54 24.08 -13.96
N LEU A 682 -0.61 24.95 -13.61
CA LEU A 682 0.61 25.19 -14.37
C LEU A 682 1.84 25.12 -13.47
N SER A 683 2.77 24.22 -13.81
CA SER A 683 4.07 24.13 -13.16
C SER A 683 5.19 24.24 -14.18
N VAL A 684 6.03 25.26 -14.05
CA VAL A 684 7.11 25.54 -15.00
C VAL A 684 8.41 25.77 -14.25
N ASN A 685 9.37 24.87 -14.45
CA ASN A 685 10.70 24.97 -13.86
C ASN A 685 11.75 25.33 -14.92
N LEU A 686 12.39 26.47 -14.70
CA LEU A 686 13.29 27.15 -15.62
C LEU A 686 14.62 27.50 -14.97
N SER A 687 14.97 26.76 -13.91
CA SER A 687 16.17 26.99 -13.08
C SER A 687 17.48 26.86 -13.85
N GLY A 688 18.55 27.48 -13.34
CA GLY A 688 19.92 27.24 -13.80
C GLY A 688 20.27 27.84 -15.15
N ARG A 689 19.38 28.63 -15.75
CA ARG A 689 19.56 29.18 -17.10
C ARG A 689 20.33 30.48 -17.05
N LYS A 690 21.66 30.37 -17.09
CA LYS A 690 22.59 31.53 -17.09
C LYS A 690 22.32 32.51 -18.23
N GLY A 691 21.86 32.02 -19.38
CA GLY A 691 21.57 32.83 -20.58
C GLY A 691 20.17 33.44 -20.65
N LEU A 692 19.26 33.08 -19.73
CA LEU A 692 17.90 33.61 -19.73
C LEU A 692 17.92 35.07 -19.25
N ARG A 693 17.65 36.01 -20.17
CA ARG A 693 17.65 37.46 -19.90
C ARG A 693 16.26 38.07 -19.79
N SER A 694 15.30 37.54 -20.55
CA SER A 694 13.92 38.03 -20.57
C SER A 694 12.95 36.86 -20.41
N ILE A 695 11.89 37.11 -19.65
CA ILE A 695 10.73 36.24 -19.47
C ILE A 695 9.45 36.89 -20.01
N GLU A 696 9.57 38.04 -20.69
CA GLU A 696 8.44 38.90 -21.08
C GLU A 696 7.36 38.14 -21.86
N LYS A 697 7.72 37.46 -22.95
CA LYS A 697 6.74 36.70 -23.74
C LYS A 697 6.06 35.57 -22.95
N PHE A 698 6.81 34.90 -22.09
CA PHE A 698 6.25 33.87 -21.21
C PHE A 698 5.30 34.46 -20.17
N ALA A 699 5.72 35.55 -19.54
CA ALA A 699 4.94 36.27 -18.54
C ALA A 699 3.66 36.86 -19.13
N CYS A 700 3.72 37.61 -20.24
CA CYS A 700 2.53 38.20 -20.85
C CYS A 700 1.45 37.16 -21.18
N SER A 701 1.84 36.02 -21.78
CA SER A 701 0.90 34.96 -22.12
C SER A 701 0.34 34.23 -20.90
N LEU A 702 1.09 34.16 -19.79
CA LEU A 702 0.58 33.62 -18.52
C LEU A 702 -0.66 34.38 -18.03
N GLY A 703 -0.72 35.70 -18.23
CA GLY A 703 -1.87 36.53 -17.82
C GLY A 703 -3.16 36.21 -18.56
N ALA A 704 -3.10 35.50 -19.68
CA ALA A 704 -4.29 35.04 -20.41
C ALA A 704 -4.98 33.84 -19.72
N LEU A 705 -4.29 33.13 -18.82
CA LEU A 705 -4.74 31.87 -18.23
C LEU A 705 -5.63 32.08 -17.00
N THR A 706 -6.72 32.82 -17.17
CA THR A 706 -7.59 33.28 -16.06
C THR A 706 -8.29 32.17 -15.27
N ASN A 707 -8.35 30.94 -15.79
CA ASN A 707 -8.90 29.77 -15.11
C ASN A 707 -7.90 29.07 -14.17
N LEU A 708 -6.65 29.54 -14.10
CA LEU A 708 -5.63 28.94 -13.23
C LEU A 708 -6.02 29.01 -11.76
N GLN A 709 -5.96 27.86 -11.10
CA GLN A 709 -6.12 27.67 -9.67
C GLN A 709 -4.78 27.44 -8.98
N GLN A 710 -3.83 26.81 -9.67
CA GLN A 710 -2.49 26.55 -9.13
C GLN A 710 -1.41 26.97 -10.12
N LEU A 711 -0.45 27.75 -9.63
CA LEU A 711 0.69 28.21 -10.41
C LEU A 711 1.98 28.02 -9.65
N SER A 712 2.92 27.30 -10.25
CA SER A 712 4.29 27.15 -9.77
C SER A 712 5.27 27.58 -10.84
N VAL A 713 6.08 28.61 -10.56
CA VAL A 713 7.11 29.10 -11.46
C VAL A 713 8.45 29.17 -10.74
N THR A 714 9.45 28.49 -11.31
CA THR A 714 10.80 28.40 -10.72
C THR A 714 11.84 28.97 -11.68
N PHE A 715 12.54 30.01 -11.27
CA PHE A 715 13.68 30.63 -11.96
C PHE A 715 14.95 30.61 -11.11
N LYS A 716 15.11 29.63 -10.23
CA LYS A 716 16.27 29.53 -9.34
C LYS A 716 17.60 29.55 -10.12
N CYS A 717 18.60 30.28 -9.63
CA CYS A 717 19.93 30.43 -10.26
C CYS A 717 19.92 31.09 -11.65
N CYS A 718 18.87 31.82 -12.03
CA CYS A 718 18.82 32.60 -13.27
C CYS A 718 19.54 33.95 -13.11
N LYS A 719 20.88 33.93 -13.10
CA LYS A 719 21.71 35.13 -12.85
C LYS A 719 21.49 36.28 -13.84
N GLY A 720 21.00 36.00 -15.05
CA GLY A 720 20.69 36.99 -16.08
C GLY A 720 19.34 37.68 -15.91
N LEU A 721 18.48 37.20 -15.01
CA LEU A 721 17.17 37.76 -14.74
C LEU A 721 17.32 38.98 -13.82
N THR A 722 16.95 40.16 -14.33
CA THR A 722 17.10 41.45 -13.63
C THR A 722 15.78 42.07 -13.20
N SER A 723 14.67 41.65 -13.79
CA SER A 723 13.32 42.13 -13.46
C SER A 723 12.31 40.99 -13.58
N ILE A 724 11.27 41.06 -12.74
CA ILE A 724 10.08 40.19 -12.76
C ILE A 724 8.80 41.00 -12.99
N ALA A 725 8.89 42.28 -13.39
CA ALA A 725 7.74 43.18 -13.50
C ALA A 725 6.66 42.63 -14.45
N GLU A 726 7.05 42.01 -15.57
CA GLU A 726 6.14 41.36 -16.50
C GLU A 726 5.38 40.19 -15.84
N LEU A 727 6.08 39.37 -15.05
CA LEU A 727 5.47 38.26 -14.33
C LEU A 727 4.46 38.78 -13.32
N ALA A 728 4.84 39.81 -12.55
CA ALA A 728 3.98 40.44 -11.56
C ALA A 728 2.68 40.97 -12.20
N ARG A 729 2.78 41.75 -13.28
CA ARG A 729 1.60 42.29 -13.96
C ARG A 729 0.67 41.20 -14.48
N SER A 730 1.22 40.10 -14.97
CA SER A 730 0.40 38.98 -15.44
C SER A 730 -0.31 38.25 -14.30
N LEU A 731 0.27 38.20 -13.10
CA LEU A 731 -0.39 37.65 -11.92
C LEU A 731 -1.63 38.46 -11.52
N GLU A 732 -1.68 39.77 -11.78
CA GLU A 732 -2.87 40.60 -11.48
C GLU A 732 -4.14 40.09 -12.16
N ALA A 733 -4.00 39.45 -13.33
CA ALA A 733 -5.13 38.89 -14.09
C ALA A 733 -5.61 37.52 -13.56
N LEU A 734 -4.81 36.83 -12.73
CA LEU A 734 -5.06 35.45 -12.29
C LEU A 734 -5.87 35.39 -10.99
N THR A 735 -7.00 36.09 -10.92
CA THR A 735 -7.77 36.26 -9.67
C THR A 735 -8.37 34.97 -9.11
N ASN A 736 -8.46 33.90 -9.90
CA ASN A 736 -8.95 32.58 -9.47
C ASN A 736 -7.89 31.71 -8.76
N LEU A 737 -6.66 32.22 -8.64
CA LEU A 737 -5.54 31.47 -8.10
C LEU A 737 -5.73 31.17 -6.60
N GLN A 738 -5.62 29.88 -6.25
CA GLN A 738 -5.69 29.36 -4.89
C GLN A 738 -4.30 29.03 -4.34
N GLN A 739 -3.37 28.63 -5.21
CA GLN A 739 -1.99 28.31 -4.83
C GLN A 739 -0.99 29.00 -5.75
N LEU A 740 -0.03 29.71 -5.15
CA LEU A 740 1.05 30.38 -5.88
C LEU A 740 2.40 29.98 -5.28
N SER A 741 3.27 29.45 -6.12
CA SER A 741 4.66 29.17 -5.79
C SER A 741 5.59 29.90 -6.75
N VAL A 742 6.43 30.78 -6.20
CA VAL A 742 7.41 31.56 -6.96
C VAL A 742 8.79 31.34 -6.36
N ASN A 743 9.68 30.70 -7.11
CA ASN A 743 11.04 30.44 -6.67
C ASN A 743 12.05 31.22 -7.51
N LEU A 744 12.62 32.25 -6.91
CA LEU A 744 13.59 33.18 -7.50
C LEU A 744 14.95 33.09 -6.78
N ALA A 745 15.22 32.00 -6.04
CA ALA A 745 16.45 31.85 -5.28
C ALA A 745 17.71 32.02 -6.15
N MET A 746 18.75 32.67 -5.62
CA MET A 746 20.05 32.91 -6.27
C MET A 746 19.96 33.73 -7.56
N CYS A 747 18.91 34.54 -7.72
CA CYS A 747 18.77 35.52 -8.79
C CYS A 747 19.45 36.84 -8.38
N ASN A 748 20.77 36.86 -8.33
CA ASN A 748 21.54 38.00 -7.79
C ASN A 748 21.35 39.32 -8.57
N GLY A 749 20.87 39.26 -9.82
CA GLY A 749 20.56 40.45 -10.62
C GLY A 749 19.26 41.15 -10.23
N LEU A 750 18.43 40.52 -9.39
CA LEU A 750 17.16 41.06 -8.93
C LEU A 750 17.38 42.01 -7.75
N THR A 751 17.03 43.28 -7.93
CA THR A 751 17.21 44.34 -6.92
C THR A 751 15.96 44.67 -6.13
N SER A 752 14.78 44.33 -6.68
CA SER A 752 13.46 44.56 -6.10
C SER A 752 12.49 43.44 -6.50
N ILE A 753 11.48 43.22 -5.66
CA ILE A 753 10.28 42.42 -5.94
C ILE A 753 9.00 43.19 -5.61
N ALA A 754 9.10 44.52 -5.56
CA ALA A 754 7.98 45.42 -5.27
C ALA A 754 6.75 45.13 -6.12
N GLU A 755 6.96 44.92 -7.41
CA GLU A 755 5.94 44.63 -8.41
C GLU A 755 5.17 43.34 -8.06
N LEU A 756 5.86 42.31 -7.57
CA LEU A 756 5.21 41.09 -7.10
C LEU A 756 4.32 41.37 -5.88
N GLY A 757 4.69 42.32 -5.03
CA GLY A 757 3.84 42.79 -3.94
C GLY A 757 2.52 43.37 -4.45
N GLY A 758 2.60 44.35 -5.34
CA GLY A 758 1.41 44.99 -5.92
C GLY A 758 0.46 44.00 -6.59
N SER A 759 0.99 42.97 -7.27
CA SER A 759 0.14 41.96 -7.92
C SER A 759 -0.59 41.03 -6.96
N LEU A 760 -0.05 40.79 -5.75
CA LEU A 760 -0.72 39.98 -4.74
C LEU A 760 -2.02 40.62 -4.24
N GLU A 761 -2.19 41.95 -4.31
CA GLU A 761 -3.41 42.61 -3.85
C GLU A 761 -4.65 42.16 -4.65
N ALA A 762 -4.46 41.75 -5.91
CA ALA A 762 -5.52 41.20 -6.76
C ALA A 762 -5.87 39.73 -6.43
N LEU A 763 -4.94 38.98 -5.83
CA LEU A 763 -5.04 37.52 -5.61
C LEU A 763 -5.77 37.15 -4.32
N THR A 764 -6.91 37.77 -4.05
CA THR A 764 -7.64 37.62 -2.77
C THR A 764 -8.16 36.20 -2.49
N ASN A 765 -8.26 35.33 -3.50
CA ASN A 765 -8.66 33.93 -3.37
C ASN A 765 -7.52 32.99 -2.93
N LEU A 766 -6.30 33.50 -2.78
CA LEU A 766 -5.12 32.70 -2.50
C LEU A 766 -5.19 32.05 -1.10
N GLN A 767 -5.01 30.74 -1.05
CA GLN A 767 -5.00 29.91 0.15
C GLN A 767 -3.57 29.50 0.54
N GLU A 768 -2.71 29.29 -0.46
CA GLU A 768 -1.30 28.95 -0.25
C GLU A 768 -0.37 29.86 -1.06
N LEU A 769 0.62 30.44 -0.37
CA LEU A 769 1.66 31.25 -0.97
C LEU A 769 3.04 30.75 -0.54
N THR A 770 3.85 30.38 -1.52
CA THR A 770 5.26 30.02 -1.34
C THR A 770 6.14 30.96 -2.16
N VAL A 771 7.05 31.67 -1.49
CA VAL A 771 8.03 32.55 -2.15
C VAL A 771 9.43 32.22 -1.66
N ALA A 772 10.29 31.78 -2.58
CA ALA A 772 11.69 31.47 -2.27
C ALA A 772 12.64 32.48 -2.94
N LEU A 773 13.42 33.18 -2.13
CA LEU A 773 14.34 34.26 -2.51
C LEU A 773 15.75 34.03 -1.95
N ILE A 774 16.07 32.78 -1.56
CA ILE A 774 17.34 32.39 -0.93
C ILE A 774 18.53 32.94 -1.71
N GLY A 775 19.43 33.68 -1.06
CA GLY A 775 20.68 34.15 -1.64
C GLY A 775 20.53 35.26 -2.68
N CYS A 776 19.38 35.92 -2.76
CA CYS A 776 19.18 37.12 -3.60
C CYS A 776 19.84 38.34 -2.94
N THR A 777 21.17 38.41 -2.98
CA THR A 777 21.95 39.45 -2.29
C THR A 777 21.69 40.88 -2.79
N GLY A 778 21.15 41.04 -4.00
CA GLY A 778 20.79 42.34 -4.57
C GLY A 778 19.51 42.95 -4.00
N LEU A 779 18.67 42.18 -3.29
CA LEU A 779 17.43 42.66 -2.70
C LEU A 779 17.72 43.58 -1.51
N THR A 780 17.38 44.86 -1.64
CA THR A 780 17.60 45.88 -0.59
C THR A 780 16.37 46.13 0.27
N SER A 781 15.18 45.96 -0.30
CA SER A 781 13.89 46.10 0.39
C SER A 781 12.85 45.19 -0.24
N ILE A 782 11.98 44.64 0.60
CA ILE A 782 10.79 43.85 0.22
C ILE A 782 9.54 44.38 0.95
N ALA A 783 9.57 45.64 1.38
CA ALA A 783 8.53 46.25 2.20
C ALA A 783 7.16 46.31 1.52
N GLU A 784 7.13 46.52 0.20
CA GLU A 784 5.89 46.53 -0.58
C GLU A 784 5.27 45.14 -0.68
N PHE A 785 6.08 44.12 -0.96
CA PHE A 785 5.67 42.72 -0.86
C PHE A 785 5.03 42.40 0.50
N TRP A 786 5.69 42.81 1.60
CA TRP A 786 5.12 42.62 2.93
C TRP A 786 3.80 43.36 3.12
N ARG A 787 3.69 44.62 2.71
CA ARG A 787 2.47 45.41 2.90
C ARG A 787 1.28 44.80 2.17
N SER A 788 1.46 44.40 0.92
CA SER A 788 0.40 43.84 0.08
C SER A 788 -0.05 42.45 0.53
N LEU A 789 0.79 41.69 1.24
CA LEU A 789 0.38 40.41 1.85
C LEU A 789 -0.82 40.55 2.80
N GLY A 790 -1.02 41.71 3.42
CA GLY A 790 -2.16 41.94 4.30
C GLY A 790 -3.53 41.85 3.60
N ALA A 791 -3.57 41.95 2.26
CA ALA A 791 -4.79 41.81 1.47
C ALA A 791 -5.25 40.35 1.32
N LEU A 792 -4.37 39.37 1.57
CA LEU A 792 -4.63 37.94 1.33
C LEU A 792 -5.39 37.27 2.49
N THR A 793 -6.56 37.77 2.85
CA THR A 793 -7.28 37.33 4.07
C THR A 793 -7.69 35.85 4.05
N ASN A 794 -7.76 35.21 2.88
CA ASN A 794 -8.06 33.78 2.72
C ASN A 794 -6.83 32.86 2.88
N LEU A 795 -5.64 33.42 3.06
CA LEU A 795 -4.40 32.67 3.13
C LEU A 795 -4.36 31.76 4.37
N GLN A 796 -4.19 30.47 4.13
CA GLN A 796 -4.09 29.42 5.15
C GLN A 796 -2.64 29.00 5.39
N GLN A 797 -1.81 29.04 4.36
CA GLN A 797 -0.40 28.67 4.42
C GLN A 797 0.48 29.73 3.75
N LEU A 798 1.48 30.21 4.50
CA LEU A 798 2.49 31.16 4.02
C LEU A 798 3.89 30.60 4.25
N THR A 799 4.63 30.41 3.17
CA THR A 799 6.05 30.06 3.20
C THR A 799 6.88 31.13 2.50
N VAL A 800 7.79 31.78 3.23
CA VAL A 800 8.74 32.73 2.65
C VAL A 800 10.16 32.40 3.09
N ASP A 801 11.02 32.06 2.13
CA ASP A 801 12.42 31.72 2.39
C ASP A 801 13.33 32.83 1.86
N LEU A 802 13.92 33.58 2.78
CA LEU A 802 14.78 34.74 2.52
C LEU A 802 16.22 34.48 2.98
N ARG A 803 16.60 33.23 3.24
CA ARG A 803 17.95 32.92 3.74
C ARG A 803 19.04 33.55 2.89
N ARG A 804 20.07 34.10 3.54
CA ARG A 804 21.23 34.75 2.86
C ARG A 804 20.87 35.95 1.97
N CYS A 805 19.75 36.63 2.23
CA CYS A 805 19.45 37.94 1.65
C CYS A 805 20.19 39.04 2.42
N GLU A 806 21.51 39.15 2.22
CA GLU A 806 22.38 40.06 2.97
C GLU A 806 22.02 41.55 2.84
N GLY A 807 21.45 41.95 1.70
CA GLY A 807 21.01 43.33 1.45
C GLY A 807 19.74 43.74 2.19
N LEU A 808 19.01 42.80 2.81
CA LEU A 808 17.74 43.07 3.46
C LEU A 808 17.96 43.71 4.84
N THR A 809 17.49 44.95 5.01
CA THR A 809 17.71 45.74 6.23
C THR A 809 16.52 45.82 7.17
N SER A 810 15.30 45.54 6.69
CA SER A 810 14.08 45.62 7.51
C SER A 810 12.98 44.69 6.98
N ILE A 811 12.18 44.18 7.92
CA ILE A 811 10.95 43.41 7.67
C ILE A 811 9.77 43.95 8.50
N ALA A 812 9.82 45.21 8.93
CA ALA A 812 8.85 45.79 9.87
C ALA A 812 7.38 45.69 9.38
N GLU A 813 7.16 45.84 8.08
CA GLU A 813 5.80 45.77 7.49
C GLU A 813 5.20 44.35 7.56
N LEU A 814 6.00 43.30 7.67
CA LEU A 814 5.52 41.93 7.78
C LEU A 814 4.65 41.75 9.04
N GLY A 815 5.04 42.36 10.16
CA GLY A 815 4.30 42.26 11.42
C GLY A 815 2.86 42.76 11.28
N ARG A 816 2.68 43.92 10.65
CA ARG A 816 1.35 44.53 10.41
C ARG A 816 0.51 43.67 9.48
N SER A 817 1.09 43.17 8.40
CA SER A 817 0.37 42.35 7.43
C SER A 817 -0.04 40.99 8.01
N LEU A 818 0.80 40.38 8.86
CA LEU A 818 0.44 39.13 9.53
C LEU A 818 -0.78 39.29 10.43
N GLU A 819 -0.97 40.44 11.10
CA GLU A 819 -2.17 40.69 11.91
C GLU A 819 -3.45 40.56 11.09
N ALA A 820 -3.45 41.07 9.85
CA ALA A 820 -4.58 40.99 8.93
C ALA A 820 -4.88 39.56 8.42
N LEU A 821 -3.88 38.67 8.41
CA LEU A 821 -4.02 37.27 8.01
C LEU A 821 -4.68 36.44 9.14
N THR A 822 -6.00 36.50 9.24
CA THR A 822 -6.78 35.82 10.30
C THR A 822 -6.96 34.32 10.06
N ASN A 823 -6.95 33.87 8.81
CA ASN A 823 -7.15 32.47 8.43
C ASN A 823 -5.84 31.66 8.36
N LEU A 824 -4.70 32.28 8.66
CA LEU A 824 -3.39 31.65 8.54
C LEU A 824 -3.19 30.56 9.61
N GLN A 825 -3.07 29.32 9.16
CA GLN A 825 -2.86 28.14 10.00
C GLN A 825 -1.39 27.73 10.05
N GLN A 826 -0.69 27.85 8.92
CA GLN A 826 0.71 27.47 8.79
C GLN A 826 1.56 28.66 8.35
N LEU A 827 2.65 28.92 9.09
CA LEU A 827 3.62 29.96 8.75
C LEU A 827 5.02 29.36 8.77
N SER A 828 5.78 29.58 7.70
CA SER A 828 7.21 29.30 7.65
C SER A 828 7.94 30.50 7.06
N VAL A 829 8.67 31.24 7.89
CA VAL A 829 9.49 32.37 7.44
C VAL A 829 10.94 32.12 7.86
N ASP A 830 11.83 31.99 6.88
CA ASP A 830 13.25 31.72 7.13
C ASP A 830 14.11 32.93 6.78
N LEU A 831 14.74 33.50 7.80
CA LEU A 831 15.56 34.72 7.71
C LEU A 831 17.01 34.46 8.16
N ARG A 832 17.42 33.19 8.25
CA ARG A 832 18.79 32.83 8.64
C ARG A 832 19.81 33.41 7.67
N ASP A 833 20.95 33.81 8.20
CA ASP A 833 22.07 34.40 7.45
C ASP A 833 21.73 35.73 6.72
N CYS A 834 20.66 36.44 7.10
CA CYS A 834 20.37 37.79 6.64
C CYS A 834 21.14 38.82 7.46
N SER A 835 22.42 39.04 7.12
CA SER A 835 23.33 39.90 7.90
C SER A 835 22.86 41.36 8.07
N GLY A 836 22.04 41.88 7.14
CA GLY A 836 21.44 43.20 7.24
C GLY A 836 20.31 43.34 8.28
N LEU A 837 19.76 42.24 8.79
CA LEU A 837 18.72 42.24 9.82
C LEU A 837 19.31 42.14 11.24
N PRO A 838 18.62 42.66 12.27
CA PRO A 838 18.98 42.45 13.66
C PRO A 838 19.17 40.95 13.99
N PRO A 839 20.19 40.54 14.79
CA PRO A 839 20.50 39.14 15.07
C PRO A 839 19.31 38.30 15.58
N ARG A 840 18.40 38.90 16.34
CA ARG A 840 17.19 38.25 16.86
C ARG A 840 16.20 37.79 15.77
N LEU A 841 16.22 38.46 14.60
CA LEU A 841 15.37 38.15 13.46
C LEU A 841 16.05 37.18 12.48
N GLN A 842 17.35 36.91 12.65
CA GLN A 842 18.13 36.00 11.79
C GLN A 842 17.90 34.52 12.16
N CYS A 843 16.64 34.11 12.23
CA CYS A 843 16.25 32.74 12.58
C CYS A 843 15.08 32.25 11.71
N TRP A 844 14.68 31.02 11.94
CA TRP A 844 13.51 30.42 11.29
C TRP A 844 12.29 30.53 12.22
N PHE A 845 11.18 30.97 11.67
CA PHE A 845 9.90 31.13 12.35
C PHE A 845 8.87 30.17 11.77
N ASP A 846 8.33 29.33 12.64
CA ASP A 846 7.33 28.29 12.35
C ASP A 846 5.91 28.68 12.78
N SER A 847 5.73 29.88 13.36
CA SER A 847 4.46 30.33 13.92
C SER A 847 4.36 31.85 13.95
N LYS A 848 3.14 32.35 13.71
CA LYS A 848 2.79 33.78 13.71
C LYS A 848 3.16 34.47 15.03
N ALA A 849 2.88 33.83 16.18
CA ALA A 849 3.15 34.39 17.50
C ALA A 849 4.65 34.63 17.76
N LYS A 850 5.50 33.67 17.41
CA LYS A 850 6.96 33.81 17.59
C LYS A 850 7.52 34.95 16.76
N LEU A 851 7.09 35.08 15.50
CA LEU A 851 7.56 36.12 14.60
C LEU A 851 7.12 37.52 15.05
N ILE A 852 5.84 37.69 15.44
CA ILE A 852 5.34 38.96 15.96
C ILE A 852 6.09 39.36 17.24
N SER A 853 6.32 38.41 18.16
CA SER A 853 7.10 38.68 19.38
C SER A 853 8.53 39.12 19.09
N ALA A 854 9.19 38.56 18.06
CA ALA A 854 10.54 38.94 17.69
C ALA A 854 10.62 40.31 16.98
N LEU A 855 9.55 40.72 16.31
CA LEU A 855 9.40 42.04 15.69
C LEU A 855 9.12 43.14 16.73
N ALA A 856 8.39 42.83 17.80
CA ALA A 856 8.00 43.77 18.85
C ALA A 856 9.08 44.02 19.93
N ALA A 857 9.99 43.06 20.13
CA ALA A 857 11.19 43.24 20.95
C ALA A 857 12.10 44.34 20.38
#